data_AF-A0A933N572-F1
#
_entry.id   AF-A0A933N572-F1
#
_cell.length_a   1.000
_cell.length_b   1.000
_cell.length_c   1.000
_cell.angle_alpha   90.00
_cell.angle_beta   90.00
_cell.angle_gamma   90.00
#
_symmetry.space_group_name_H-M   'P 1'
#
loop_
_entity.id
_entity.type
_entity.pdbx_description
1 polymer ?
#
loop_
_entity_poly.entity_id
_entity_poly.type
_entity_poly.pdbx_seq_one_letter_code
_entity_poly.pdbx_strand_id
1 'polypeptide(L)'
;MLFDEKRGLLSSLGFEVTTRTNGWTDCLVAGLGEAHLGHGRTPDAALDDAIARALPSALARRLFEEVASGRREKRAQETRATAPAPIAMPIATPVAERTVGQIAVIVSRPANAPPLPTQPIAARGIKAEDAIDAAVTPSASPPADDARPPLVARPEPPASAPAPAPVAADTPAAVDNAHAPDQKVRTVDDSLEELDILFDRIRDHREELGLTSPERQRMAILAWISEARSHADAFPDDLRIRDRVGAISRALTEIGKTFWPGSVTALQLHMQPRELPRHLLGGVATTWHRAAELAETALRNRELEDERRGYDAYGWADSTRLAPQPLLADRLLEAVIAEVESFSGPLEIQAGPSDPMSRPEPSQFQRWVRLSRWLRGSDANPDRWARLVGRLRWWAFRRDPALNPIARELEPSYSPSSPWAALLGFDAERQARDRELRDAFSASPQKGADPQALAAFIKRAIVYADTHHGNIVRALAPNAAAAIAIGLEALGLDPKYARRWKAIEDDLVDAKLPAPSPIPDESNPMELVGNGSGESLPPSILEVIRGRTEGKKAVLVGLRRDPELIARLQDAFRFAGIDTKIAEPRRVEALSEAIHSGSYDYVFGATGLQTQGTDVALARACREAGVRYVRVNRARPIVCLRALVRAS
;
A
#
# COMPACT_ATOMS: atom_id res chain seq x y z
N MET A 1 29.66 5.83 -20.35
CA MET A 1 30.45 4.58 -20.18
C MET A 1 29.93 3.57 -21.19
N LEU A 2 30.76 2.75 -21.81
CA LEU A 2 30.30 1.86 -22.88
C LEU A 2 29.62 0.61 -22.30
N PHE A 3 28.54 0.16 -22.92
CA PHE A 3 27.75 -1.03 -22.53
C PHE A 3 28.62 -2.25 -22.16
N ASP A 4 29.66 -2.53 -22.96
CA ASP A 4 30.55 -3.68 -22.77
C ASP A 4 31.38 -3.61 -21.47
N GLU A 5 31.70 -2.41 -20.99
CA GLU A 5 32.47 -2.20 -19.76
C GLU A 5 31.62 -2.56 -18.54
N LYS A 6 30.39 -2.05 -18.51
CA LYS A 6 29.40 -2.36 -17.46
C LYS A 6 29.08 -3.85 -17.45
N ARG A 7 28.84 -4.44 -18.63
CA ARG A 7 28.60 -5.88 -18.80
C ARG A 7 29.77 -6.71 -18.27
N GLY A 8 31.00 -6.37 -18.66
CA GLY A 8 32.20 -7.09 -18.21
C GLY A 8 32.42 -7.00 -16.69
N LEU A 9 32.10 -5.86 -16.07
CA LEU A 9 32.13 -5.73 -14.61
C LEU A 9 31.08 -6.62 -13.95
N LEU A 10 29.82 -6.56 -14.39
CA LEU A 10 28.73 -7.38 -13.85
C LEU A 10 29.03 -8.88 -13.98
N SER A 11 29.53 -9.33 -15.14
CA SER A 11 29.93 -10.72 -15.33
C SER A 11 31.06 -11.17 -14.41
N SER A 12 32.02 -10.30 -14.11
CA SER A 12 33.06 -10.62 -13.12
C SER A 12 32.56 -10.72 -11.68
N LEU A 13 31.37 -10.18 -11.41
CA LEU A 13 30.69 -10.25 -10.11
C LEU A 13 29.67 -11.41 -10.04
N GLY A 14 29.59 -12.24 -11.08
CA GLY A 14 28.66 -13.38 -11.13
C GLY A 14 27.26 -13.05 -11.66
N PHE A 15 27.09 -11.90 -12.32
CA PHE A 15 25.84 -11.51 -12.97
C PHE A 15 25.88 -11.74 -14.49
N GLU A 16 24.83 -12.37 -15.01
CA GLU A 16 24.56 -12.50 -16.43
C GLU A 16 23.76 -11.28 -16.93
N VAL A 17 24.15 -10.74 -18.09
CA VAL A 17 23.48 -9.60 -18.73
C VAL A 17 22.96 -10.03 -20.10
N THR A 18 21.64 -10.02 -20.26
CA THR A 18 20.95 -10.41 -21.50
C THR A 18 20.08 -9.27 -22.00
N THR A 19 20.16 -8.96 -23.30
CA THR A 19 19.36 -7.89 -23.92
C THR A 19 18.42 -8.41 -24.99
N ARG A 20 17.22 -7.84 -25.07
CA ARG A 20 16.23 -8.11 -26.13
C ARG A 20 15.77 -6.79 -26.73
N THR A 21 15.74 -6.67 -28.06
CA THR A 21 15.26 -5.47 -28.75
C THR A 21 14.02 -5.77 -29.58
N ASN A 22 12.93 -5.05 -29.32
CA ASN A 22 11.69 -5.08 -30.10
C ASN A 22 10.98 -3.72 -30.04
N GLY A 23 11.43 -2.75 -30.84
CA GLY A 23 10.98 -1.35 -30.78
C GLY A 23 11.56 -0.55 -29.60
N TRP A 24 11.68 -1.17 -28.43
CA TRP A 24 12.53 -0.75 -27.30
C TRP A 24 13.51 -1.88 -26.93
N THR A 25 14.52 -1.57 -26.11
CA THR A 25 15.47 -2.56 -25.59
C THR A 25 15.17 -2.85 -24.12
N ASP A 26 15.02 -4.14 -23.81
CA ASP A 26 14.97 -4.67 -22.45
C ASP A 26 16.34 -5.26 -22.11
N CYS A 27 16.81 -5.04 -20.88
CA CYS A 27 18.05 -5.60 -20.36
C CYS A 27 17.79 -6.30 -19.03
N LEU A 28 18.05 -7.60 -18.96
CA LEU A 28 17.99 -8.40 -17.75
C LEU A 28 19.40 -8.56 -17.18
N VAL A 29 19.59 -8.16 -15.92
CA VAL A 29 20.78 -8.44 -15.12
C VAL A 29 20.39 -9.44 -14.04
N ALA A 30 20.91 -10.67 -14.10
CA ALA A 30 20.52 -11.74 -13.18
C ALA A 30 21.74 -12.49 -12.62
N GLY A 31 21.75 -12.80 -11.33
CA GLY A 31 22.86 -13.45 -10.65
C GLY A 31 22.68 -13.44 -9.13
N LEU A 32 23.35 -14.36 -8.43
CA LEU A 32 23.35 -14.42 -6.95
C LEU A 32 21.97 -14.47 -6.29
N GLY A 33 20.96 -15.04 -6.98
CA GLY A 33 19.58 -15.12 -6.48
C GLY A 33 18.73 -13.86 -6.73
N GLU A 34 19.27 -12.86 -7.43
CA GLU A 34 18.59 -11.61 -7.77
C GLU A 34 18.44 -11.45 -9.29
N ALA A 35 17.42 -10.69 -9.70
CA ALA A 35 17.15 -10.38 -11.10
C ALA A 35 16.54 -8.98 -11.25
N HIS A 36 17.15 -8.15 -12.10
CA HIS A 36 16.72 -6.77 -12.35
C HIS A 36 16.51 -6.55 -13.85
N LEU A 37 15.29 -6.16 -14.22
CA LEU A 37 14.91 -5.82 -15.59
C LEU A 37 14.91 -4.30 -15.76
N GLY A 38 15.69 -3.81 -16.73
CA GLY A 38 15.73 -2.41 -17.15
C GLY A 38 15.23 -2.22 -18.58
N HIS A 39 14.72 -1.02 -18.85
CA HIS A 39 14.14 -0.66 -20.15
C HIS A 39 14.80 0.61 -20.72
N GLY A 40 15.01 0.64 -22.03
CA GLY A 40 15.59 1.82 -22.68
C GLY A 40 15.46 1.79 -24.20
N ARG A 41 15.65 2.94 -24.87
CA ARG A 41 15.67 3.00 -26.34
C ARG A 41 16.92 2.36 -26.94
N THR A 42 17.97 2.20 -26.16
CA THR A 42 19.24 1.59 -26.53
C THR A 42 19.65 0.54 -25.47
N PRO A 43 20.51 -0.42 -25.80
CA PRO A 43 21.06 -1.37 -24.83
C PRO A 43 21.74 -0.72 -23.63
N ASP A 44 22.46 0.39 -23.85
CA ASP A 44 23.14 1.12 -22.77
C ASP A 44 22.14 1.77 -21.81
N ALA A 45 21.08 2.41 -22.34
CA ALA A 45 20.02 2.98 -21.51
C ALA A 45 19.23 1.92 -20.73
N ALA A 46 18.98 0.76 -21.35
CA ALA A 46 18.30 -0.36 -20.68
C ALA A 46 19.16 -0.99 -19.58
N LEU A 47 20.48 -1.11 -19.81
CA LEU A 47 21.43 -1.58 -18.79
C LEU A 47 21.56 -0.57 -17.65
N ASP A 48 21.56 0.73 -17.93
CA ASP A 48 21.58 1.78 -16.90
C ASP A 48 20.33 1.76 -16.02
N ASP A 49 19.14 1.57 -16.60
CA ASP A 49 17.91 1.38 -15.84
C ASP A 49 17.97 0.11 -14.97
N ALA A 50 18.51 -1.00 -15.51
CA ALA A 50 18.68 -2.24 -14.75
C ALA A 50 19.65 -2.06 -13.56
N ILE A 51 20.78 -1.40 -13.78
CA ILE A 51 21.76 -1.06 -12.73
C ILE A 51 21.15 -0.10 -11.70
N ALA A 52 20.35 0.87 -12.12
CA ALA A 52 19.70 1.80 -11.20
C ALA A 52 18.72 1.11 -10.26
N ARG A 53 18.05 0.05 -10.73
CA ARG A 53 17.16 -0.80 -9.93
C ARG A 53 17.94 -1.74 -9.00
N ALA A 54 19.06 -2.30 -9.48
CA ALA A 54 19.95 -3.13 -8.67
C ALA A 54 20.66 -2.33 -7.56
N LEU A 55 21.02 -1.08 -7.86
CA LEU A 55 21.76 -0.16 -6.99
C LEU A 55 20.91 1.10 -6.71
N PRO A 56 19.89 1.03 -5.83
CA PRO A 56 18.95 2.13 -5.61
C PRO A 56 19.61 3.38 -4.99
N SER A 57 20.73 3.20 -4.27
CA SER A 57 21.51 4.31 -3.70
C SER A 57 22.35 5.03 -4.76
N ALA A 58 22.27 6.37 -4.78
CA ALA A 58 23.11 7.21 -5.63
C ALA A 58 24.62 7.02 -5.35
N LEU A 59 24.99 6.75 -4.09
CA LEU A 59 26.38 6.44 -3.72
C LEU A 59 26.84 5.12 -4.35
N ALA A 60 26.00 4.09 -4.29
CA ALA A 60 26.32 2.77 -4.87
C ALA A 60 26.51 2.85 -6.39
N ARG A 61 25.67 3.63 -7.10
CA ARG A 61 25.82 3.89 -8.53
C ARG A 61 27.14 4.59 -8.86
N ARG A 62 27.51 5.62 -8.10
CA ARG A 62 28.80 6.32 -8.28
C ARG A 62 30.00 5.41 -8.07
N LEU A 63 29.98 4.59 -7.01
CA LEU A 63 31.05 3.62 -6.75
C LEU A 63 31.15 2.58 -7.87
N PHE A 64 30.02 2.10 -8.39
CA PHE A 64 29.99 1.19 -9.53
C PHE A 64 30.61 1.84 -10.79
N GLU A 65 30.27 3.10 -11.08
CA GLU A 65 30.83 3.85 -12.20
C GLU A 65 32.35 4.07 -12.06
N GLU A 66 32.83 4.37 -10.86
CA GLU A 66 34.26 4.55 -10.58
C GLU A 66 35.04 3.26 -10.81
N VAL A 67 34.53 2.13 -10.32
CA VAL A 67 35.16 0.81 -10.50
C VAL A 67 35.18 0.39 -11.97
N ALA A 68 34.07 0.59 -12.69
CA ALA A 68 34.00 0.27 -14.12
C ALA A 68 34.96 1.14 -14.94
N SER A 69 35.10 2.43 -14.60
CA SER A 69 36.05 3.35 -15.25
C SER A 69 37.50 2.99 -14.96
N GLY A 70 37.84 2.65 -13.71
CA GLY A 70 39.21 2.27 -13.33
C GLY A 70 39.72 1.01 -14.05
N ARG A 71 38.83 0.04 -14.31
CA ARG A 71 39.19 -1.15 -15.12
C ARG A 71 39.55 -0.81 -16.56
N ARG A 72 38.89 0.21 -17.15
CA ARG A 72 39.19 0.67 -18.50
C ARG A 72 40.61 1.24 -18.58
N GLU A 73 40.98 2.09 -17.64
CA GLU A 73 42.32 2.68 -17.58
C GLU A 73 43.40 1.60 -17.43
N LYS A 74 43.15 0.62 -16.56
CA LYS A 74 44.07 -0.51 -16.37
C LYS A 74 44.23 -1.33 -17.65
N ARG A 75 43.13 -1.68 -18.33
CA ARG A 75 43.17 -2.42 -19.60
C ARG A 75 43.85 -1.63 -20.72
N ALA A 76 43.67 -0.31 -20.77
CA ALA A 76 44.34 0.57 -21.72
C ALA A 76 45.86 0.64 -21.44
N GLN A 77 46.26 0.68 -20.17
CA GLN A 77 47.67 0.62 -19.77
C GLN A 77 48.30 -0.72 -20.12
N GLU A 78 47.63 -1.84 -19.84
CA GLU A 78 48.10 -3.19 -20.21
C GLU A 78 48.25 -3.32 -21.72
N THR A 79 47.26 -2.87 -22.51
CA THR A 79 47.32 -2.90 -23.98
C THR A 79 48.50 -2.07 -24.50
N ARG A 80 48.77 -0.92 -23.88
CA ARG A 80 49.91 -0.04 -24.24
C ARG A 80 51.25 -0.65 -23.85
N ALA A 81 51.31 -1.42 -22.77
CA ALA A 81 52.52 -2.13 -22.33
C ALA A 81 52.87 -3.32 -23.23
N THR A 82 51.88 -3.96 -23.85
CA THR A 82 52.08 -5.06 -24.82
C THR A 82 52.23 -4.63 -26.28
N ALA A 83 52.09 -3.34 -26.59
CA ALA A 83 52.33 -2.86 -27.94
C ALA A 83 53.84 -2.96 -28.26
N PRO A 84 54.25 -3.68 -29.33
CA PRO A 84 55.66 -3.78 -29.70
C PRO A 84 56.22 -2.38 -29.94
N ALA A 85 57.35 -2.08 -29.29
CA ALA A 85 58.02 -0.79 -29.41
C ALA A 85 58.18 -0.42 -30.89
N PRO A 86 57.78 0.79 -31.32
CA PRO A 86 57.97 1.21 -32.70
C PRO A 86 59.47 1.12 -33.02
N ILE A 87 59.79 0.35 -34.05
CA ILE A 87 61.16 0.18 -34.56
C ILE A 87 61.69 1.57 -34.92
N ALA A 88 62.56 2.10 -34.06
CA ALA A 88 63.18 3.39 -34.25
C ALA A 88 64.19 3.30 -35.40
N MET A 89 63.92 4.02 -36.50
CA MET A 89 64.94 4.29 -37.51
C MET A 89 66.03 5.20 -36.94
N PRO A 90 67.32 4.95 -37.26
CA PRO A 90 68.44 5.69 -36.69
C PRO A 90 68.53 7.07 -37.33
N ILE A 91 68.27 8.13 -36.54
CA ILE A 91 68.65 9.50 -36.90
C ILE A 91 69.95 9.83 -36.15
N ALA A 92 70.87 10.39 -36.92
CA ALA A 92 72.24 10.68 -36.58
C ALA A 92 72.42 11.55 -35.34
N THR A 93 73.48 11.21 -34.60
CA THR A 93 74.11 11.93 -33.51
C THR A 93 74.42 13.38 -33.86
N PRO A 94 74.33 14.28 -32.88
CA PRO A 94 75.49 15.12 -32.60
C PRO A 94 75.94 15.05 -31.14
N VAL A 95 77.20 15.47 -31.01
CA VAL A 95 78.13 15.32 -29.89
C VAL A 95 78.06 16.52 -28.93
N ALA A 96 78.33 16.25 -27.65
CA ALA A 96 78.63 17.16 -26.52
C ALA A 96 77.42 17.94 -25.95
N GLU A 97 77.22 18.09 -24.64
CA GLU A 97 78.18 18.34 -23.55
C GLU A 97 77.77 17.67 -22.22
N ARG A 98 78.78 17.34 -21.42
CA ARG A 98 78.69 16.91 -20.02
C ARG A 98 78.42 18.12 -19.12
N THR A 99 77.42 18.02 -18.23
CA THR A 99 77.50 18.63 -16.89
C THR A 99 76.89 17.71 -15.85
N VAL A 100 77.68 17.36 -14.84
CA VAL A 100 77.33 16.62 -13.62
C VAL A 100 76.92 17.63 -12.55
N GLY A 101 75.86 17.34 -11.79
CA GLY A 101 75.51 18.05 -10.54
C GLY A 101 74.02 17.90 -10.20
N GLN A 102 73.65 16.86 -9.44
CA GLN A 102 73.29 16.95 -8.02
C GLN A 102 71.94 17.63 -7.69
N ILE A 103 70.98 16.77 -7.35
CA ILE A 103 69.97 16.84 -6.27
C ILE A 103 69.70 18.24 -5.66
N ALA A 104 68.48 18.73 -5.84
CA ALA A 104 67.83 19.63 -4.89
C ALA A 104 66.32 19.34 -4.83
N VAL A 105 65.88 18.91 -3.65
CA VAL A 105 64.48 18.85 -3.21
C VAL A 105 63.97 20.28 -3.09
N ILE A 106 62.91 20.64 -3.82
CA ILE A 106 62.18 21.89 -3.60
C ILE A 106 60.73 21.57 -3.24
N VAL A 107 60.44 21.76 -1.96
CA VAL A 107 59.10 21.88 -1.39
C VAL A 107 58.58 23.26 -1.78
N SER A 108 57.61 23.31 -2.70
CA SER A 108 56.88 24.54 -3.00
C SER A 108 55.58 24.59 -2.21
N ARG A 109 55.63 25.36 -1.13
CA ARG A 109 54.51 25.89 -0.35
C ARG A 109 53.96 27.14 -1.06
N PRO A 110 52.65 27.29 -1.29
CA PRO A 110 52.04 28.60 -1.42
C PRO A 110 51.49 29.06 -0.07
N ALA A 111 51.78 30.32 0.24
CA ALA A 111 51.43 31.01 1.46
C ALA A 111 50.04 31.69 1.37
N ASN A 112 49.45 31.84 2.56
CA ASN A 112 48.61 32.96 3.01
C ASN A 112 47.30 33.27 2.26
N ALA A 113 46.21 32.70 2.80
CA ALA A 113 44.91 33.37 2.86
C ALA A 113 44.64 33.81 4.32
N PRO A 114 44.03 34.99 4.55
CA PRO A 114 43.80 35.53 5.89
C PRO A 114 42.70 34.74 6.65
N PRO A 115 42.76 34.68 7.99
CA PRO A 115 41.75 33.98 8.77
C PRO A 115 40.43 34.77 8.77
N LEU A 116 39.36 34.12 8.30
CA LEU A 116 37.98 34.55 8.54
C LEU A 116 37.64 34.37 10.03
N PRO A 117 36.87 35.29 10.64
CA PRO A 117 36.53 35.22 12.05
C PRO A 117 35.59 34.05 12.34
N THR A 118 36.04 33.14 13.21
CA THR A 118 35.20 32.15 13.89
C THR A 118 34.11 32.86 14.67
N GLN A 119 32.88 32.84 14.16
CA GLN A 119 31.69 33.01 15.00
C GLN A 119 31.19 31.62 15.45
N PRO A 120 30.84 31.45 16.72
CA PRO A 120 30.26 30.21 17.21
C PRO A 120 28.86 30.05 16.62
N ILE A 121 28.64 28.97 15.86
CA ILE A 121 27.29 28.52 15.52
C ILE A 121 26.66 28.01 16.82
N ALA A 122 25.94 28.90 17.49
CA ALA A 122 24.99 28.53 18.51
C ALA A 122 23.96 27.60 17.87
N ALA A 123 23.95 26.34 18.30
CA ALA A 123 22.88 25.40 18.01
C ALA A 123 21.57 25.99 18.54
N ARG A 124 20.80 26.64 17.66
CA ARG A 124 19.39 26.95 17.91
C ARG A 124 18.62 25.64 17.90
N GLY A 125 18.42 25.08 19.08
CA GLY A 125 17.40 24.07 19.32
C GLY A 125 16.05 24.64 18.89
N ILE A 126 15.46 24.05 17.85
CA ILE A 126 14.07 24.25 17.51
C ILE A 126 13.28 23.49 18.58
N LYS A 127 12.75 24.22 19.58
CA LYS A 127 11.79 23.67 20.53
C LYS A 127 10.49 23.36 19.77
N ALA A 128 10.10 22.10 19.79
CA ALA A 128 8.83 21.61 19.25
C ALA A 128 7.74 21.67 20.33
N GLU A 129 7.43 22.87 20.85
CA GLU A 129 6.39 23.04 21.89
C GLU A 129 5.28 24.05 21.55
N ASP A 130 5.39 24.88 20.50
CA ASP A 130 4.37 25.91 20.22
C ASP A 130 3.45 25.57 19.02
N ALA A 131 2.75 24.43 19.08
CA ALA A 131 1.67 24.15 18.12
C ALA A 131 0.60 23.13 18.58
N ILE A 132 0.26 23.01 19.86
CA ILE A 132 -1.08 22.55 20.31
C ILE A 132 -1.36 23.24 21.65
N ASP A 133 -1.98 24.41 21.61
CA ASP A 133 -2.79 24.91 22.73
C ASP A 133 -3.87 25.85 22.17
N ALA A 134 -4.95 25.25 21.70
CA ALA A 134 -6.22 25.95 21.48
C ALA A 134 -7.22 25.33 22.45
N ALA A 135 -7.24 25.92 23.64
CA ALA A 135 -8.18 25.64 24.69
C ALA A 135 -9.63 25.78 24.17
N VAL A 136 -10.42 24.75 24.43
CA VAL A 136 -11.88 24.79 24.33
C VAL A 136 -12.39 25.69 25.46
N THR A 137 -12.77 26.92 25.13
CA THR A 137 -13.73 27.69 25.93
C THR A 137 -15.13 27.55 25.31
N PRO A 138 -16.17 27.23 26.11
CA PRO A 138 -17.54 27.20 25.62
C PRO A 138 -18.02 28.64 25.37
N SER A 139 -18.28 28.98 24.10
CA SER A 139 -18.84 30.28 23.71
C SER A 139 -20.36 30.29 23.88
N ALA A 140 -20.84 31.46 24.27
CA ALA A 140 -22.16 31.81 24.74
C ALA A 140 -23.35 31.41 23.84
N SER A 141 -24.50 31.26 24.50
CA SER A 141 -25.83 31.09 23.94
C SER A 141 -26.16 32.07 22.81
N PRO A 142 -26.88 31.64 21.75
CA PRO A 142 -27.43 32.55 20.76
C PRO A 142 -28.65 33.31 21.31
N PRO A 143 -28.92 34.54 20.83
CA PRO A 143 -30.14 35.26 21.17
C PRO A 143 -31.36 34.59 20.52
N ALA A 144 -32.45 34.56 21.28
CA ALA A 144 -33.76 34.17 20.80
C ALA A 144 -34.27 35.20 19.79
N ASP A 145 -34.80 34.72 18.67
CA ASP A 145 -35.73 35.49 17.86
C ASP A 145 -36.80 34.55 17.27
N ASP A 146 -37.96 35.16 17.05
CA ASP A 146 -39.31 34.66 17.20
C ASP A 146 -39.85 33.76 16.07
N ALA A 147 -41.06 33.25 16.35
CA ALA A 147 -42.07 32.70 15.43
C ALA A 147 -42.12 31.17 15.23
N ARG A 148 -42.83 30.49 16.15
CA ARG A 148 -43.58 29.26 15.86
C ARG A 148 -45.08 29.44 16.12
N PRO A 149 -45.96 28.89 15.27
CA PRO A 149 -47.42 29.01 15.37
C PRO A 149 -48.01 28.19 16.54
N PRO A 150 -49.23 28.52 17.00
CA PRO A 150 -49.77 27.98 18.25
C PRO A 150 -50.11 26.49 18.14
N LEU A 151 -49.53 25.70 19.04
CA LEU A 151 -49.87 24.29 19.24
C LEU A 151 -51.04 24.19 20.21
N VAL A 152 -52.04 23.40 19.81
CA VAL A 152 -53.27 23.08 20.52
C VAL A 152 -52.98 22.51 21.92
N ALA A 153 -53.67 23.05 22.94
CA ALA A 153 -53.55 22.64 24.34
C ALA A 153 -53.92 21.17 24.54
N ARG A 154 -53.01 20.42 25.20
CA ARG A 154 -53.22 19.06 25.68
C ARG A 154 -53.41 19.11 27.20
N PRO A 155 -54.42 18.43 27.78
CA PRO A 155 -54.74 18.55 29.20
C PRO A 155 -53.66 17.94 30.10
N GLU A 156 -53.40 18.62 31.23
CA GLU A 156 -52.44 18.26 32.28
C GLU A 156 -52.79 16.93 32.97
N PRO A 157 -51.80 16.05 33.22
CA PRO A 157 -51.95 14.94 34.15
C PRO A 157 -51.77 15.40 35.61
N PRO A 158 -52.42 14.74 36.59
CA PRO A 158 -52.37 15.15 37.99
C PRO A 158 -51.01 14.94 38.65
N ALA A 159 -50.74 15.80 39.63
CA ALA A 159 -49.50 15.94 40.39
C ALA A 159 -48.94 14.61 40.94
N SER A 160 -47.68 14.34 40.60
CA SER A 160 -46.88 13.27 41.21
C SER A 160 -46.45 13.65 42.62
N ALA A 161 -46.49 12.64 43.50
CA ALA A 161 -46.05 12.66 44.89
C ALA A 161 -44.57 13.09 45.06
N PRO A 162 -44.19 13.63 46.23
CA PRO A 162 -42.83 14.07 46.51
C PRO A 162 -41.82 12.91 46.47
N ALA A 163 -40.73 13.14 45.73
CA ALA A 163 -39.61 12.20 45.62
C ALA A 163 -38.93 11.97 47.00
N PRO A 164 -38.53 10.72 47.32
CA PRO A 164 -37.77 10.44 48.53
C PRO A 164 -36.35 11.04 48.44
N ALA A 165 -35.84 11.48 49.59
CA ALA A 165 -34.51 12.06 49.75
C ALA A 165 -33.40 11.11 49.24
N PRO A 166 -32.30 11.65 48.67
CA PRO A 166 -31.20 10.84 48.18
C PRO A 166 -30.52 10.12 49.35
N VAL A 167 -30.64 8.79 49.35
CA VAL A 167 -29.85 7.91 50.21
C VAL A 167 -28.39 8.11 49.82
N ALA A 168 -27.56 8.49 50.78
CA ALA A 168 -26.11 8.59 50.61
C ALA A 168 -25.59 7.25 50.07
N ALA A 169 -25.15 7.25 48.82
CA ALA A 169 -24.47 6.10 48.24
C ALA A 169 -23.11 5.98 48.95
N ASP A 170 -23.04 5.05 49.89
CA ASP A 170 -21.78 4.54 50.42
C ASP A 170 -20.86 4.25 49.24
N THR A 171 -19.82 5.06 49.10
CA THR A 171 -18.77 4.84 48.10
C THR A 171 -18.07 3.56 48.54
N PRO A 172 -18.14 2.45 47.79
CA PRO A 172 -17.47 1.23 48.21
C PRO A 172 -15.98 1.54 48.33
N ALA A 173 -15.44 1.32 49.54
CA ALA A 173 -14.03 1.45 49.83
C ALA A 173 -13.24 0.73 48.74
N ALA A 174 -12.25 1.43 48.18
CA ALA A 174 -11.32 0.90 47.21
C ALA A 174 -10.71 -0.39 47.79
N VAL A 175 -11.18 -1.54 47.31
CA VAL A 175 -10.65 -2.83 47.69
C VAL A 175 -9.23 -2.87 47.15
N ASP A 176 -8.30 -2.83 48.08
CA ASP A 176 -6.86 -2.85 47.87
C ASP A 176 -6.41 -4.03 47.02
N ASN A 177 -5.36 -3.76 46.24
CA ASN A 177 -4.64 -4.64 45.32
C ASN A 177 -4.23 -5.98 45.96
N ALA A 178 -5.08 -7.00 45.92
CA ALA A 178 -4.71 -8.33 46.40
C ALA A 178 -4.85 -9.35 45.27
N HIS A 179 -3.69 -9.86 44.84
CA HIS A 179 -3.47 -10.86 43.78
C HIS A 179 -3.36 -10.29 42.37
N ALA A 180 -2.28 -9.53 42.13
CA ALA A 180 -1.66 -9.59 40.81
C ALA A 180 -1.36 -11.08 40.53
N PRO A 181 -1.79 -11.65 39.39
CA PRO A 181 -1.52 -13.03 39.07
C PRO A 181 -0.02 -13.27 39.16
N ASP A 182 0.36 -14.42 39.73
CA ASP A 182 1.73 -14.86 39.96
C ASP A 182 2.57 -14.61 38.69
N GLN A 183 3.21 -13.44 38.64
CA GLN A 183 4.02 -13.04 37.50
C GLN A 183 5.20 -13.98 37.54
N LYS A 184 5.18 -15.01 36.67
CA LYS A 184 6.33 -15.87 36.43
C LYS A 184 7.56 -14.97 36.46
N VAL A 185 8.50 -15.27 37.35
CA VAL A 185 9.73 -14.51 37.51
C VAL A 185 10.41 -14.46 36.14
N ARG A 186 10.24 -13.35 35.43
CA ARG A 186 10.86 -13.14 34.12
C ARG A 186 12.33 -12.87 34.37
N THR A 187 13.18 -13.44 33.55
CA THR A 187 14.57 -13.01 33.50
C THR A 187 14.71 -11.81 32.56
N VAL A 188 15.85 -11.13 32.63
CA VAL A 188 16.19 -10.06 31.69
C VAL A 188 16.29 -10.60 30.27
N ASP A 189 16.90 -11.78 30.10
CA ASP A 189 17.10 -12.38 28.78
C ASP A 189 15.76 -12.80 28.14
N ASP A 190 14.83 -13.35 28.93
CA ASP A 190 13.46 -13.63 28.46
C ASP A 190 12.76 -12.34 27.99
N SER A 191 12.95 -11.24 28.72
CA SER A 191 12.36 -9.95 28.35
C SER A 191 12.97 -9.36 27.08
N LEU A 192 14.28 -9.54 26.87
CA LEU A 192 14.92 -9.13 25.63
C LEU A 192 14.42 -9.97 24.44
N GLU A 193 14.26 -11.28 24.61
CA GLU A 193 13.67 -12.14 23.57
C GLU A 193 12.22 -11.73 23.25
N GLU A 194 11.39 -11.49 24.26
CA GLU A 194 10.01 -11.01 24.06
C GLU A 194 9.96 -9.66 23.33
N LEU A 195 10.85 -8.72 23.67
CA LEU A 195 10.96 -7.43 22.98
C LEU A 195 11.46 -7.58 21.53
N ASP A 196 12.35 -8.53 21.26
CA ASP A 196 12.80 -8.85 19.90
C ASP A 196 11.66 -9.40 19.05
N ILE A 197 10.90 -10.34 19.61
CA ILE A 197 9.70 -10.89 18.99
C ILE A 197 8.67 -9.79 18.73
N LEU A 198 8.47 -8.88 19.67
CA LEU A 198 7.59 -7.72 19.52
C LEU A 198 8.05 -6.81 18.38
N PHE A 199 9.35 -6.52 18.30
CA PHE A 199 9.90 -5.67 17.24
C PHE A 199 9.76 -6.31 15.85
N ASP A 200 10.04 -7.60 15.73
CA ASP A 200 9.80 -8.36 14.50
C ASP A 200 8.33 -8.37 14.12
N ARG A 201 7.43 -8.55 15.11
CA ARG A 201 5.99 -8.46 14.89
C ARG A 201 5.57 -7.10 14.34
N ILE A 202 6.07 -6.00 14.90
CA ILE A 202 5.77 -4.65 14.39
C ILE A 202 6.23 -4.51 12.93
N ARG A 203 7.42 -5.01 12.60
CA ARG A 203 7.94 -4.99 11.22
C ARG A 203 7.07 -5.81 10.28
N ASP A 204 6.72 -7.03 10.67
CA ASP A 204 5.97 -7.98 9.83
C ASP A 204 4.53 -7.50 9.59
N HIS A 205 3.92 -6.86 10.59
CA HIS A 205 2.56 -6.34 10.53
C HIS A 205 2.46 -4.90 10.01
N ARG A 206 3.56 -4.25 9.65
CA ARG A 206 3.55 -2.84 9.21
C ARG A 206 2.61 -2.60 8.03
N GLU A 207 2.68 -3.45 6.99
CA GLU A 207 1.81 -3.33 5.81
C GLU A 207 0.34 -3.54 6.17
N GLU A 208 0.04 -4.53 7.02
CA GLU A 208 -1.32 -4.81 7.48
C GLU A 208 -1.89 -3.65 8.31
N LEU A 209 -1.11 -3.16 9.27
CA LEU A 209 -1.46 -1.99 10.06
C LEU A 209 -1.78 -0.81 9.14
N GLY A 210 -1.01 -0.64 8.07
CA GLY A 210 -1.24 0.35 7.03
C GLY A 210 -2.66 0.35 6.48
N LEU A 211 -3.29 -0.83 6.32
CA LEU A 211 -4.66 -0.98 5.81
C LEU A 211 -5.76 -0.75 6.85
N THR A 212 -5.43 -0.87 8.15
CA THR A 212 -6.42 -0.72 9.22
C THR A 212 -6.99 0.70 9.33
N SER A 213 -8.19 0.82 9.88
CA SER A 213 -8.80 2.10 10.20
C SER A 213 -7.92 2.89 11.19
N PRO A 214 -7.95 4.23 11.17
CA PRO A 214 -7.17 5.07 12.08
C PRO A 214 -7.26 4.68 13.55
N GLU A 215 -8.45 4.32 14.01
CA GLU A 215 -8.71 3.96 15.40
C GLU A 215 -8.01 2.65 15.74
N ARG A 216 -8.07 1.65 14.84
CA ARG A 216 -7.34 0.39 15.00
C ARG A 216 -5.84 0.59 14.93
N GLN A 217 -5.34 1.41 13.99
CA GLN A 217 -3.92 1.78 13.92
C GLN A 217 -3.44 2.33 15.28
N ARG A 218 -4.19 3.27 15.84
CA ARG A 218 -3.90 3.89 17.13
C ARG A 218 -3.93 2.89 18.28
N MET A 219 -4.94 2.03 18.33
CA MET A 219 -5.08 1.02 19.39
C MET A 219 -3.98 -0.05 19.31
N ALA A 220 -3.61 -0.50 18.12
CA ALA A 220 -2.51 -1.45 17.93
C ALA A 220 -1.17 -0.85 18.36
N ILE A 221 -0.86 0.38 17.93
CA ILE A 221 0.36 1.08 18.38
C ILE A 221 0.36 1.27 19.90
N LEU A 222 -0.79 1.64 20.49
CA LEU A 222 -0.95 1.80 21.94
C LEU A 222 -0.70 0.48 22.70
N ALA A 223 -1.23 -0.64 22.20
CA ALA A 223 -1.01 -1.95 22.78
C ALA A 223 0.48 -2.33 22.74
N TRP A 224 1.12 -2.21 21.58
CA TRP A 224 2.53 -2.58 21.41
C TRP A 224 3.49 -1.73 22.24
N ILE A 225 3.30 -0.41 22.31
CA ILE A 225 4.18 0.43 23.14
C ILE A 225 3.94 0.19 24.63
N SER A 226 2.70 -0.06 25.05
CA SER A 226 2.39 -0.36 26.45
C SER A 226 3.01 -1.68 26.89
N GLU A 227 2.96 -2.68 26.01
CA GLU A 227 3.66 -3.95 26.19
C GLU A 227 5.17 -3.75 26.33
N ALA A 228 5.81 -3.05 25.38
CA ALA A 228 7.23 -2.76 25.44
C ALA A 228 7.63 -2.04 26.74
N ARG A 229 6.86 -1.03 27.17
CA ARG A 229 7.11 -0.31 28.41
C ARG A 229 6.90 -1.14 29.66
N SER A 230 6.05 -2.16 29.62
CA SER A 230 5.87 -3.08 30.75
C SER A 230 7.15 -3.85 31.09
N HIS A 231 8.01 -4.11 30.09
CA HIS A 231 9.34 -4.70 30.33
C HIS A 231 10.31 -3.71 30.96
N ALA A 232 10.32 -2.45 30.50
CA ALA A 232 11.15 -1.41 31.12
C ALA A 232 10.72 -1.11 32.57
N ASP A 233 9.43 -1.22 32.87
CA ASP A 233 8.87 -1.09 34.22
C ASP A 233 9.29 -2.25 35.13
N ALA A 234 9.33 -3.48 34.59
CA ALA A 234 9.78 -4.67 35.33
C ALA A 234 11.29 -4.69 35.60
N PHE A 235 12.09 -4.06 34.74
CA PHE A 235 13.55 -4.02 34.83
C PHE A 235 14.08 -2.60 34.70
N PRO A 236 13.80 -1.73 35.68
CA PRO A 236 14.12 -0.31 35.57
C PRO A 236 15.61 -0.07 35.39
N ASP A 237 16.50 -0.88 35.98
CA ASP A 237 17.94 -0.62 35.98
C ASP A 237 18.70 -1.21 34.77
N ASP A 238 18.07 -2.04 33.93
CA ASP A 238 18.75 -2.65 32.78
C ASP A 238 18.70 -1.76 31.54
N LEU A 239 19.86 -1.24 31.16
CA LEU A 239 20.01 -0.35 30.00
C LEU A 239 19.66 -1.03 28.67
N ARG A 240 19.89 -2.35 28.53
CA ARG A 240 19.61 -3.09 27.29
C ARG A 240 18.11 -3.11 27.00
N ILE A 241 17.29 -3.33 28.03
CA ILE A 241 15.83 -3.29 27.93
C ILE A 241 15.37 -1.88 27.56
N ARG A 242 15.90 -0.83 28.23
CA ARG A 242 15.57 0.56 27.91
C ARG A 242 15.92 0.92 26.46
N ASP A 243 17.10 0.55 25.99
CA ASP A 243 17.54 0.78 24.62
C ASP A 243 16.64 0.08 23.61
N ARG A 244 16.24 -1.16 23.89
CA ARG A 244 15.35 -1.93 23.02
C ARG A 244 13.94 -1.34 22.96
N VAL A 245 13.36 -0.95 24.10
CA VAL A 245 12.09 -0.21 24.16
C VAL A 245 12.20 1.13 23.41
N GLY A 246 13.33 1.82 23.51
CA GLY A 246 13.61 3.03 22.74
C GLY A 246 13.66 2.80 21.23
N ALA A 247 14.18 1.66 20.77
CA ALA A 247 14.14 1.26 19.35
C ALA A 247 12.71 0.98 18.86
N ILE A 248 11.92 0.23 19.64
CA ILE A 248 10.49 -0.02 19.36
C ILE A 248 9.72 1.32 19.29
N SER A 249 9.89 2.20 20.27
CA SER A 249 9.22 3.51 20.32
C SER A 249 9.53 4.37 19.10
N ARG A 250 10.80 4.40 18.64
CA ARG A 250 11.20 5.09 17.40
C ARG A 250 10.51 4.49 16.17
N ALA A 251 10.50 3.16 16.03
CA ALA A 251 9.83 2.51 14.91
C ALA A 251 8.32 2.81 14.87
N LEU A 252 7.65 2.75 16.03
CA LEU A 252 6.23 3.08 16.15
C LEU A 252 5.94 4.56 15.91
N THR A 253 6.86 5.44 16.31
CA THR A 253 6.76 6.88 16.03
C THR A 253 6.86 7.17 14.54
N GLU A 254 7.78 6.51 13.81
CA GLU A 254 7.88 6.66 12.35
C GLU A 254 6.64 6.14 11.62
N ILE A 255 6.09 5.00 12.05
CA ILE A 255 4.80 4.50 11.55
C ILE A 255 3.69 5.52 11.83
N GLY A 256 3.60 6.01 13.07
CA GLY A 256 2.64 7.04 13.48
C GLY A 256 2.71 8.25 12.56
N LYS A 257 3.89 8.88 12.46
CA LYS A 257 4.12 10.08 11.64
C LYS A 257 3.73 9.91 10.18
N THR A 258 3.86 8.72 9.61
CA THR A 258 3.64 8.48 8.18
C THR A 258 2.21 8.03 7.85
N PHE A 259 1.62 7.15 8.66
CA PHE A 259 0.27 6.61 8.40
C PHE A 259 -0.85 7.49 8.94
N TRP A 260 -0.57 8.31 9.97
CA TRP A 260 -1.59 9.05 10.69
C TRP A 260 -1.05 10.36 11.30
N PRO A 261 -1.73 11.51 11.10
CA PRO A 261 -1.23 12.81 11.58
C PRO A 261 -1.33 13.07 13.09
N GLY A 262 -1.50 12.06 13.95
CA GLY A 262 -1.70 12.25 15.39
C GLY A 262 -0.74 11.46 16.27
N SER A 263 -0.44 12.01 17.45
CA SER A 263 0.40 11.37 18.45
C SER A 263 -0.36 10.29 19.21
N VAL A 264 0.29 9.15 19.44
CA VAL A 264 -0.15 8.17 20.45
C VAL A 264 0.48 8.59 21.77
N THR A 265 -0.36 8.99 22.73
CA THR A 265 0.07 9.51 24.03
C THR A 265 1.12 8.64 24.73
N ALA A 266 0.97 7.31 24.65
CA ALA A 266 1.92 6.34 25.23
C ALA A 266 3.32 6.34 24.59
N LEU A 267 3.53 6.96 23.43
CA LEU A 267 4.87 7.13 22.84
C LEU A 267 5.67 8.24 23.54
N GLN A 268 5.02 9.18 24.24
CA GLN A 268 5.70 10.27 24.94
C GLN A 268 6.52 9.74 26.13
N LEU A 269 7.81 10.06 26.19
CA LEU A 269 8.76 9.50 27.18
C LEU A 269 8.32 9.65 28.64
N HIS A 270 7.73 10.81 28.99
CA HIS A 270 7.31 11.13 30.35
C HIS A 270 5.92 10.59 30.73
N MET A 271 5.17 10.05 29.76
CA MET A 271 3.80 9.59 29.97
C MET A 271 3.75 8.50 31.04
N GLN A 272 2.76 8.58 31.94
CA GLN A 272 2.48 7.55 32.94
C GLN A 272 1.25 6.71 32.55
N PRO A 273 1.14 5.44 32.99
CA PRO A 273 -0.02 4.59 32.70
C PRO A 273 -1.37 5.23 33.07
N ARG A 274 -1.42 5.93 34.20
CA ARG A 274 -2.64 6.58 34.73
C ARG A 274 -3.12 7.78 33.90
N GLU A 275 -2.25 8.34 33.08
CA GLU A 275 -2.50 9.49 32.20
C GLU A 275 -3.02 9.04 30.83
N LEU A 276 -2.98 7.74 30.53
CA LEU A 276 -3.49 7.20 29.28
C LEU A 276 -5.01 7.44 29.16
N PRO A 277 -5.53 7.70 27.95
CA PRO A 277 -6.94 8.02 27.77
C PRO A 277 -7.85 6.85 28.17
N ARG A 278 -8.57 7.02 29.29
CA ARG A 278 -9.47 5.99 29.85
C ARG A 278 -10.54 5.50 28.86
N HIS A 279 -11.04 6.39 28.01
CA HIS A 279 -12.04 6.07 26.99
C HIS A 279 -11.48 5.17 25.87
N LEU A 280 -10.16 5.16 25.63
CA LEU A 280 -9.52 4.25 24.68
C LEU A 280 -9.22 2.89 25.33
N LEU A 281 -8.81 2.89 26.59
CA LEU A 281 -8.45 1.66 27.33
C LEU A 281 -9.65 0.89 27.90
N GLY A 282 -10.80 1.55 28.06
CA GLY A 282 -11.95 0.97 28.76
C GLY A 282 -11.74 0.83 30.27
N GLY A 283 -10.73 1.49 30.85
CA GLY A 283 -10.38 1.40 32.27
C GLY A 283 -9.23 2.30 32.68
N VAL A 284 -8.86 2.25 33.97
CA VAL A 284 -7.68 2.94 34.53
C VAL A 284 -6.52 1.96 34.58
N ALA A 285 -5.37 2.36 34.01
CA ALA A 285 -4.12 1.61 34.12
C ALA A 285 -3.24 2.20 35.23
N THR A 286 -2.90 1.39 36.22
CA THR A 286 -1.97 1.78 37.30
C THR A 286 -0.52 1.42 36.99
N THR A 287 -0.30 0.41 36.14
CA THR A 287 1.03 -0.06 35.69
C THR A 287 1.06 -0.19 34.16
N TRP A 288 2.24 -0.24 33.57
CA TRP A 288 2.38 -0.45 32.12
C TRP A 288 1.90 -1.83 31.67
N HIS A 289 2.09 -2.84 32.51
CA HIS A 289 1.54 -4.18 32.27
C HIS A 289 0.01 -4.14 32.16
N ARG A 290 -0.66 -3.48 33.12
CA ARG A 290 -2.12 -3.32 33.07
C ARG A 290 -2.58 -2.48 31.87
N ALA A 291 -1.81 -1.45 31.50
CA ALA A 291 -2.08 -0.67 30.29
C ALA A 291 -2.03 -1.53 29.03
N ALA A 292 -1.06 -2.44 28.92
CA ALA A 292 -0.94 -3.37 27.79
C ALA A 292 -2.16 -4.30 27.68
N GLU A 293 -2.57 -4.92 28.80
CA GLU A 293 -3.75 -5.80 28.82
C GLU A 293 -5.04 -5.06 28.43
N LEU A 294 -5.25 -3.85 28.97
CA LEU A 294 -6.41 -3.03 28.68
C LEU A 294 -6.41 -2.58 27.21
N ALA A 295 -5.27 -2.16 26.68
CA ALA A 295 -5.13 -1.74 25.29
C ALA A 295 -5.37 -2.90 24.31
N GLU A 296 -4.84 -4.09 24.60
CA GLU A 296 -5.08 -5.29 23.79
C GLU A 296 -6.56 -5.72 23.84
N THR A 297 -7.16 -5.70 25.02
CA THR A 297 -8.59 -5.99 25.21
C THR A 297 -9.46 -4.98 24.46
N ALA A 298 -9.12 -3.70 24.53
CA ALA A 298 -9.82 -2.64 23.80
C ALA A 298 -9.71 -2.81 22.29
N LEU A 299 -8.53 -3.15 21.77
CA LEU A 299 -8.33 -3.45 20.35
C LEU A 299 -9.22 -4.63 19.91
N ARG A 300 -9.21 -5.75 20.64
CA ARG A 300 -10.07 -6.92 20.33
C ARG A 300 -11.56 -6.57 20.39
N ASN A 301 -11.97 -5.82 21.42
CA ASN A 301 -13.35 -5.36 21.54
C ASN A 301 -13.76 -4.48 20.37
N ARG A 302 -12.86 -3.63 19.88
CA ARG A 302 -13.08 -2.81 18.69
C ARG A 302 -13.21 -3.65 17.43
N GLU A 303 -12.36 -4.66 17.26
CA GLU A 303 -12.46 -5.59 16.14
C GLU A 303 -13.81 -6.33 16.12
N LEU A 304 -14.27 -6.80 17.28
CA LEU A 304 -15.59 -7.43 17.45
C LEU A 304 -16.74 -6.45 17.25
N GLU A 305 -16.59 -5.18 17.62
CA GLU A 305 -17.58 -4.14 17.36
C GLU A 305 -17.69 -3.86 15.86
N ASP A 306 -16.57 -3.70 15.18
CA ASP A 306 -16.50 -3.48 13.74
C ASP A 306 -17.11 -4.67 12.97
N GLU A 307 -16.80 -5.92 13.36
CA GLU A 307 -17.42 -7.11 12.77
C GLU A 307 -18.94 -7.09 12.95
N ARG A 308 -19.44 -6.74 14.14
CA ARG A 308 -20.89 -6.58 14.41
C ARG A 308 -21.54 -5.48 13.56
N ARG A 309 -20.80 -4.43 13.22
CA ARG A 309 -21.25 -3.34 12.33
C ARG A 309 -21.19 -3.72 10.84
N GLY A 310 -20.71 -4.92 10.51
CA GLY A 310 -20.48 -5.34 9.13
C GLY A 310 -19.30 -4.63 8.49
N TYR A 311 -18.39 -4.05 9.28
CA TYR A 311 -17.13 -3.54 8.78
C TYR A 311 -16.23 -4.71 8.42
N ASP A 312 -15.31 -4.45 7.52
CA ASP A 312 -14.40 -5.46 7.06
C ASP A 312 -13.29 -5.78 8.05
N ALA A 313 -12.40 -6.63 7.57
CA ALA A 313 -11.19 -7.07 8.21
C ALA A 313 -10.39 -5.99 8.93
N TYR A 314 -10.37 -4.81 8.34
CA TYR A 314 -9.48 -3.72 8.64
C TYR A 314 -10.24 -2.57 9.31
N GLY A 315 -11.54 -2.75 9.61
CA GLY A 315 -12.38 -1.77 10.30
C GLY A 315 -13.03 -0.76 9.38
N TRP A 316 -13.27 -1.10 8.10
CA TRP A 316 -13.89 -0.19 7.13
C TRP A 316 -15.26 -0.68 6.66
N ALA A 317 -16.21 0.26 6.49
CA ALA A 317 -17.60 -0.03 6.10
C ALA A 317 -17.84 -0.22 4.59
N ASP A 318 -16.82 0.01 3.75
CA ASP A 318 -16.98 0.13 2.29
C ASP A 318 -16.47 -1.08 1.50
N SER A 319 -16.21 -2.22 2.15
CA SER A 319 -15.64 -3.41 1.47
C SER A 319 -16.44 -3.89 0.27
N THR A 320 -17.77 -3.85 0.36
CA THR A 320 -18.68 -4.23 -0.74
C THR A 320 -18.71 -3.20 -1.87
N ARG A 321 -18.13 -2.01 -1.66
CA ARG A 321 -18.07 -0.90 -2.64
C ARG A 321 -16.72 -0.81 -3.36
N LEU A 322 -15.76 -1.67 -3.02
CA LEU A 322 -14.45 -1.72 -3.64
C LEU A 322 -14.46 -2.46 -5.00
N ALA A 323 -15.50 -3.24 -5.28
CA ALA A 323 -15.66 -3.94 -6.55
C ALA A 323 -16.26 -3.01 -7.62
N PRO A 324 -15.82 -3.11 -8.89
CA PRO A 324 -14.69 -3.90 -9.37
C PRO A 324 -13.35 -3.33 -8.90
N GLN A 325 -12.34 -4.18 -8.70
CA GLN A 325 -10.98 -3.71 -8.38
C GLN A 325 -10.35 -3.00 -9.61
N PRO A 326 -9.45 -2.02 -9.40
CA PRO A 326 -8.67 -1.43 -10.49
C PRO A 326 -7.67 -2.45 -11.05
N LEU A 327 -7.59 -2.64 -12.37
CA LEU A 327 -6.63 -3.62 -12.95
C LEU A 327 -5.18 -3.26 -12.67
N LEU A 328 -4.85 -1.97 -12.84
CA LEU A 328 -3.51 -1.45 -12.72
C LEU A 328 -3.37 -0.71 -11.39
N ALA A 329 -3.81 -1.36 -10.32
CA ALA A 329 -3.86 -0.75 -9.00
C ALA A 329 -2.52 -0.13 -8.58
N ASP A 330 -1.41 -0.82 -8.80
CA ASP A 330 -0.07 -0.30 -8.51
C ASP A 330 0.22 0.97 -9.32
N ARG A 331 0.02 0.96 -10.64
CA ARG A 331 0.28 2.15 -11.47
C ARG A 331 -0.62 3.32 -11.10
N LEU A 332 -1.87 3.04 -10.75
CA LEU A 332 -2.81 4.07 -10.31
C LEU A 332 -2.42 4.63 -8.94
N LEU A 333 -1.95 3.79 -8.02
CA LEU A 333 -1.38 4.22 -6.75
C LEU A 333 -0.13 5.07 -6.96
N GLU A 334 0.81 4.65 -7.81
CA GLU A 334 2.00 5.42 -8.18
C GLU A 334 1.63 6.79 -8.75
N ALA A 335 0.66 6.84 -9.67
CA ALA A 335 0.23 8.08 -10.30
C ALA A 335 -0.37 9.04 -9.27
N VAL A 336 -1.27 8.56 -8.41
CA VAL A 336 -1.87 9.40 -7.35
C VAL A 336 -0.82 9.85 -6.33
N ILE A 337 0.13 8.99 -5.96
CA ILE A 337 1.25 9.36 -5.09
C ILE A 337 2.08 10.46 -5.75
N ALA A 338 2.47 10.30 -7.01
CA ALA A 338 3.27 11.29 -7.73
C ALA A 338 2.56 12.65 -7.84
N GLU A 339 1.24 12.65 -8.09
CA GLU A 339 0.43 13.88 -8.09
C GLU A 339 0.44 14.55 -6.71
N VAL A 340 0.22 13.79 -5.63
CA VAL A 340 0.21 14.31 -4.26
C VAL A 340 1.60 14.79 -3.84
N GLU A 341 2.66 14.08 -4.17
CA GLU A 341 4.05 14.46 -3.88
C GLU A 341 4.48 15.69 -4.67
N SER A 342 4.06 15.81 -5.94
CA SER A 342 4.30 17.02 -6.72
C SER A 342 3.63 18.25 -6.09
N PHE A 343 2.49 18.07 -5.43
CA PHE A 343 1.78 19.15 -4.77
C PHE A 343 2.35 19.47 -3.37
N SER A 344 2.75 18.45 -2.62
CA SER A 344 2.94 18.55 -1.17
C SER A 344 4.30 18.10 -0.65
N GLY A 345 5.19 17.66 -1.53
CA GLY A 345 6.47 17.06 -1.18
C GLY A 345 6.37 15.58 -0.79
N PRO A 346 7.51 14.92 -0.54
CA PRO A 346 7.60 13.47 -0.37
C PRO A 346 6.70 12.92 0.76
N LEU A 347 6.07 11.77 0.50
CA LEU A 347 5.24 11.06 1.48
C LEU A 347 6.05 10.21 2.46
N GLU A 348 7.32 9.92 2.14
CA GLU A 348 8.15 9.01 2.94
C GLU A 348 8.59 9.59 4.28
N ILE A 349 8.64 10.92 4.39
CA ILE A 349 9.24 11.60 5.54
C ILE A 349 8.21 11.75 6.67
N GLN A 350 7.00 12.20 6.34
CA GLN A 350 5.93 12.47 7.30
C GLN A 350 4.59 12.65 6.58
N ALA A 351 3.49 12.48 7.31
CA ALA A 351 2.14 12.71 6.81
C ALA A 351 1.83 14.19 6.55
N GLY A 352 2.56 15.14 7.14
CA GLY A 352 2.39 16.57 6.86
C GLY A 352 3.09 17.01 5.57
N PRO A 353 2.53 17.95 4.78
CA PRO A 353 3.19 18.53 3.61
C PRO A 353 4.47 19.27 3.98
N SER A 354 5.40 19.36 3.01
CA SER A 354 6.63 20.15 3.17
C SER A 354 6.34 21.63 3.37
N ASP A 355 5.31 22.15 2.72
CA ASP A 355 4.70 23.45 3.04
C ASP A 355 3.44 23.22 3.88
N PRO A 356 3.46 23.52 5.19
CA PRO A 356 2.28 23.40 6.05
C PRO A 356 1.12 24.28 5.60
N MET A 357 1.33 25.30 4.76
CA MET A 357 0.26 26.19 4.27
C MET A 357 -0.35 25.71 2.95
N SER A 358 0.22 24.69 2.31
CA SER A 358 -0.32 24.11 1.07
C SER A 358 -1.71 23.50 1.31
N ARG A 359 -2.64 23.84 0.41
CA ARG A 359 -4.05 23.40 0.45
C ARG A 359 -4.48 22.93 -0.92
N PRO A 360 -4.86 21.65 -1.10
CA PRO A 360 -5.34 21.19 -2.38
C PRO A 360 -6.70 21.82 -2.70
N GLU A 361 -6.98 21.95 -3.99
CA GLU A 361 -8.31 22.35 -4.45
C GLU A 361 -9.34 21.25 -4.08
N PRO A 362 -10.57 21.60 -3.66
CA PRO A 362 -11.54 20.61 -3.17
C PRO A 362 -11.85 19.46 -4.14
N SER A 363 -12.03 19.74 -5.44
CA SER A 363 -12.33 18.68 -6.42
C SER A 363 -11.14 17.73 -6.62
N GLN A 364 -9.92 18.25 -6.64
CA GLN A 364 -8.69 17.46 -6.70
C GLN A 364 -8.53 16.58 -5.45
N PHE A 365 -8.74 17.16 -4.26
CA PHE A 365 -8.68 16.42 -3.00
C PHE A 365 -9.74 15.29 -2.96
N GLN A 366 -10.96 15.57 -3.40
CA GLN A 366 -12.01 14.54 -3.50
C GLN A 366 -11.62 13.42 -4.43
N ARG A 367 -11.04 13.71 -5.59
CA ARG A 367 -10.53 12.68 -6.51
C ARG A 367 -9.48 11.81 -5.83
N TRP A 368 -8.49 12.38 -5.14
CA TRP A 368 -7.47 11.61 -4.43
C TRP A 368 -8.05 10.74 -3.31
N VAL A 369 -8.98 11.28 -2.53
CA VAL A 369 -9.69 10.53 -1.48
C VAL A 369 -10.40 9.33 -2.10
N ARG A 370 -11.22 9.53 -3.13
CA ARG A 370 -11.96 8.45 -3.79
C ARG A 370 -11.05 7.39 -4.40
N LEU A 371 -9.99 7.81 -5.11
CA LEU A 371 -9.00 6.89 -5.68
C LEU A 371 -8.31 6.07 -4.60
N SER A 372 -7.86 6.72 -3.50
CA SER A 372 -7.22 6.01 -2.40
C SER A 372 -8.18 5.00 -1.74
N ARG A 373 -9.46 5.37 -1.52
CA ARG A 373 -10.46 4.46 -0.95
C ARG A 373 -10.72 3.26 -1.85
N TRP A 374 -10.83 3.47 -3.17
CA TRP A 374 -10.98 2.40 -4.15
C TRP A 374 -9.77 1.45 -4.18
N LEU A 375 -8.55 2.02 -4.20
CA LEU A 375 -7.29 1.28 -4.23
C LEU A 375 -7.06 0.39 -3.01
N ARG A 376 -7.69 0.68 -1.87
CA ARG A 376 -7.61 -0.14 -0.65
C ARG A 376 -8.05 -1.59 -0.88
N GLY A 377 -8.97 -1.81 -1.80
CA GLY A 377 -9.51 -3.14 -2.11
C GLY A 377 -8.64 -3.97 -3.03
N SER A 378 -7.50 -3.45 -3.47
CA SER A 378 -6.59 -4.09 -4.43
C SER A 378 -5.34 -4.65 -3.75
N ASP A 379 -4.50 -5.34 -4.54
CA ASP A 379 -3.20 -5.87 -4.10
C ASP A 379 -2.06 -4.84 -4.07
N ALA A 380 -2.40 -3.56 -4.27
CA ALA A 380 -1.42 -2.47 -4.31
C ALA A 380 -0.62 -2.37 -3.00
N ASN A 381 0.59 -1.83 -3.08
CA ASN A 381 1.51 -1.73 -1.94
C ASN A 381 0.85 -1.06 -0.70
N PRO A 382 0.59 -1.81 0.39
CA PRO A 382 -0.15 -1.29 1.54
C PRO A 382 0.56 -0.17 2.31
N ASP A 383 1.89 -0.23 2.42
CA ASP A 383 2.67 0.80 3.10
C ASP A 383 2.58 2.13 2.35
N ARG A 384 2.73 2.09 1.02
CA ARG A 384 2.58 3.29 0.18
C ARG A 384 1.17 3.85 0.21
N TRP A 385 0.17 2.97 0.18
CA TRP A 385 -1.23 3.36 0.37
C TRP A 385 -1.46 4.07 1.72
N ALA A 386 -0.91 3.51 2.81
CA ALA A 386 -1.06 4.07 4.14
C ALA A 386 -0.42 5.46 4.27
N ARG A 387 0.75 5.69 3.65
CA ARG A 387 1.39 7.01 3.59
C ARG A 387 0.55 8.04 2.82
N LEU A 388 0.01 7.65 1.67
CA LEU A 388 -0.90 8.48 0.88
C LEU A 388 -2.12 8.87 1.71
N VAL A 389 -2.80 7.90 2.32
CA VAL A 389 -3.99 8.15 3.14
C VAL A 389 -3.64 8.96 4.40
N GLY A 390 -2.46 8.75 4.99
CA GLY A 390 -1.94 9.57 6.09
C GLY A 390 -1.86 11.05 5.74
N ARG A 391 -1.32 11.38 4.55
CA ARG A 391 -1.30 12.75 4.02
C ARG A 391 -2.69 13.32 3.78
N LEU A 392 -3.60 12.53 3.20
CA LEU A 392 -4.98 12.98 2.97
C LEU A 392 -5.72 13.25 4.29
N ARG A 393 -5.50 12.42 5.31
CA ARG A 393 -6.04 12.62 6.66
C ARG A 393 -5.45 13.84 7.35
N TRP A 394 -4.17 14.15 7.12
CA TRP A 394 -3.55 15.37 7.65
C TRP A 394 -4.29 16.61 7.17
N TRP A 395 -4.59 16.71 5.86
CA TRP A 395 -5.38 17.81 5.31
C TRP A 395 -6.80 17.85 5.87
N ALA A 396 -7.46 16.69 5.96
CA ALA A 396 -8.79 16.58 6.56
C ALA A 396 -8.83 17.08 8.02
N PHE A 397 -7.78 16.81 8.81
CA PHE A 397 -7.73 17.17 10.23
C PHE A 397 -7.52 18.66 10.50
N ARG A 398 -7.02 19.44 9.53
CA ARG A 398 -6.85 20.90 9.71
C ARG A 398 -8.16 21.69 9.78
N ARG A 399 -9.30 21.01 9.66
CA ARG A 399 -10.65 21.59 9.74
C ARG A 399 -10.86 22.72 8.73
N ASP A 400 -10.26 22.60 7.54
CA ASP A 400 -10.57 23.51 6.45
C ASP A 400 -12.05 23.32 6.06
N PRO A 401 -12.91 24.36 6.22
CA PRO A 401 -14.33 24.24 5.92
C PRO A 401 -14.62 23.75 4.49
N ALA A 402 -13.75 24.07 3.54
CA ALA A 402 -13.90 23.66 2.15
C ALA A 402 -13.67 22.15 1.95
N LEU A 403 -12.84 21.53 2.79
CA LEU A 403 -12.51 20.10 2.69
C LEU A 403 -13.38 19.22 3.59
N ASN A 404 -14.06 19.78 4.60
CA ASN A 404 -14.87 19.04 5.57
C ASN A 404 -15.88 18.04 4.95
N PRO A 405 -16.65 18.39 3.90
CA PRO A 405 -17.57 17.43 3.29
C PRO A 405 -16.85 16.21 2.69
N ILE A 406 -15.65 16.42 2.15
CA ILE A 406 -14.82 15.40 1.51
C ILE A 406 -14.06 14.58 2.55
N ALA A 407 -13.63 15.22 3.65
CA ALA A 407 -12.99 14.55 4.78
C ALA A 407 -13.84 13.39 5.33
N ARG A 408 -15.18 13.53 5.27
CA ARG A 408 -16.11 12.45 5.64
C ARG A 408 -15.93 11.19 4.80
N GLU A 409 -15.50 11.28 3.55
CA GLU A 409 -15.26 10.12 2.68
C GLU A 409 -14.03 9.29 3.13
N LEU A 410 -13.12 9.88 3.94
CA LEU A 410 -11.99 9.19 4.58
C LEU A 410 -12.35 8.49 5.89
N GLU A 411 -13.54 8.74 6.44
CA GLU A 411 -13.98 8.14 7.70
C GLU A 411 -14.22 6.63 7.53
N PRO A 412 -13.81 5.79 8.50
CA PRO A 412 -13.98 4.34 8.39
C PRO A 412 -15.43 3.88 8.28
N SER A 413 -16.34 4.65 8.87
CA SER A 413 -17.78 4.41 8.83
C SER A 413 -18.43 4.83 7.52
N TYR A 414 -17.74 5.56 6.65
CA TYR A 414 -18.28 6.02 5.38
C TYR A 414 -18.32 4.88 4.36
N SER A 415 -19.50 4.64 3.82
CA SER A 415 -19.76 3.72 2.72
C SER A 415 -20.62 4.44 1.68
N PRO A 416 -20.13 4.61 0.43
CA PRO A 416 -20.91 5.30 -0.60
C PRO A 416 -22.13 4.49 -1.03
N SER A 417 -23.14 5.18 -1.57
CA SER A 417 -24.34 4.54 -2.14
C SER A 417 -24.05 3.78 -3.43
N SER A 418 -23.05 4.24 -4.19
CA SER A 418 -22.56 3.60 -5.42
C SER A 418 -21.14 3.04 -5.19
N PRO A 419 -20.70 2.03 -5.96
CA PRO A 419 -19.32 1.58 -5.93
C PRO A 419 -18.33 2.73 -6.20
N TRP A 420 -17.14 2.68 -5.61
CA TRP A 420 -16.14 3.73 -5.81
C TRP A 420 -15.74 3.89 -7.27
N ALA A 421 -15.63 2.78 -8.00
CA ALA A 421 -15.37 2.79 -9.43
C ALA A 421 -16.40 3.66 -10.18
N ALA A 422 -17.69 3.53 -9.89
CA ALA A 422 -18.73 4.33 -10.51
C ALA A 422 -18.62 5.83 -10.15
N LEU A 423 -18.33 6.16 -8.89
CA LEU A 423 -18.10 7.55 -8.46
C LEU A 423 -16.88 8.22 -9.11
N LEU A 424 -15.95 7.40 -9.60
CA LEU A 424 -14.74 7.81 -10.31
C LEU A 424 -14.90 7.72 -11.84
N GLY A 425 -16.04 7.28 -12.35
CA GLY A 425 -16.28 7.09 -13.79
C GLY A 425 -15.73 5.77 -14.37
N PHE A 426 -15.26 4.84 -13.54
CA PHE A 426 -14.77 3.50 -13.90
C PHE A 426 -15.85 2.42 -13.78
N ASP A 427 -17.11 2.74 -14.01
CA ASP A 427 -18.18 1.75 -14.00
C ASP A 427 -17.93 0.70 -15.09
N ALA A 428 -17.71 -0.56 -14.69
CA ALA A 428 -17.42 -1.66 -15.60
C ALA A 428 -18.57 -1.91 -16.59
N GLU A 429 -19.82 -1.71 -16.18
CA GLU A 429 -20.97 -1.85 -17.09
C GLU A 429 -21.00 -0.72 -18.11
N ARG A 430 -20.66 0.50 -17.68
CA ARG A 430 -20.51 1.63 -18.59
C ARG A 430 -19.36 1.38 -19.56
N GLN A 431 -18.20 0.95 -19.08
CA GLN A 431 -17.06 0.66 -19.94
C GLN A 431 -17.27 -0.54 -20.87
N ALA A 432 -18.01 -1.56 -20.43
CA ALA A 432 -18.41 -2.67 -21.30
C ALA A 432 -19.36 -2.15 -22.39
N ARG A 433 -20.36 -1.34 -22.03
CA ARG A 433 -21.24 -0.66 -23.00
C ARG A 433 -20.48 0.26 -23.94
N ASP A 434 -19.52 1.02 -23.45
CA ASP A 434 -18.69 1.94 -24.25
C ASP A 434 -17.74 1.15 -25.19
N ARG A 435 -17.26 -0.03 -24.77
CA ARG A 435 -16.53 -0.97 -25.64
C ARG A 435 -17.42 -1.60 -26.69
N GLU A 436 -18.57 -2.15 -26.32
CA GLU A 436 -19.52 -2.73 -27.27
C GLU A 436 -20.02 -1.68 -28.28
N LEU A 437 -20.25 -0.45 -27.83
CA LEU A 437 -20.57 0.69 -28.67
C LEU A 437 -19.44 0.97 -29.66
N ARG A 438 -18.19 1.08 -29.19
CA ARG A 438 -17.04 1.26 -30.07
C ARG A 438 -16.89 0.11 -31.05
N ASP A 439 -17.01 -1.13 -30.62
CA ASP A 439 -16.92 -2.32 -31.48
C ASP A 439 -18.05 -2.36 -32.51
N ALA A 440 -19.25 -1.88 -32.16
CA ALA A 440 -20.35 -1.75 -33.09
C ALA A 440 -20.04 -0.71 -34.18
N PHE A 441 -19.41 0.42 -33.82
CA PHE A 441 -19.12 1.52 -34.75
C PHE A 441 -17.76 1.44 -35.45
N SER A 442 -16.78 0.70 -34.93
CA SER A 442 -15.48 0.47 -35.57
C SER A 442 -15.64 -0.39 -36.84
N ALA A 443 -16.62 -1.29 -36.84
CA ALA A 443 -17.04 -2.08 -37.99
C ALA A 443 -18.14 -1.39 -38.82
N SER A 444 -18.08 -0.06 -38.96
CA SER A 444 -19.05 0.68 -39.78
C SER A 444 -18.99 0.20 -41.24
N PRO A 445 -20.15 -0.06 -41.88
CA PRO A 445 -20.18 -0.63 -43.22
C PRO A 445 -19.63 0.37 -44.25
N GLN A 446 -18.63 -0.08 -45.02
CA GLN A 446 -18.08 0.69 -46.13
C GLN A 446 -19.12 0.84 -47.26
N LYS A 447 -18.97 1.84 -48.11
CA LYS A 447 -19.84 2.00 -49.30
C LYS A 447 -19.77 0.75 -50.18
N GLY A 448 -20.93 0.20 -50.54
CA GLY A 448 -21.04 -1.06 -51.28
C GLY A 448 -20.91 -2.31 -50.40
N ALA A 449 -21.03 -2.19 -49.07
CA ALA A 449 -21.10 -3.34 -48.17
C ALA A 449 -22.26 -4.28 -48.57
N ASP A 450 -22.04 -5.58 -48.44
CA ASP A 450 -23.08 -6.56 -48.75
C ASP A 450 -24.28 -6.45 -47.77
N PRO A 451 -25.48 -6.92 -48.15
CA PRO A 451 -26.66 -6.86 -47.29
C PRO A 451 -26.50 -7.57 -45.94
N GLN A 452 -25.65 -8.61 -45.86
CA GLN A 452 -25.45 -9.38 -44.65
C GLN A 452 -24.60 -8.60 -43.63
N ALA A 453 -23.57 -7.89 -44.08
CA ALA A 453 -22.74 -6.99 -43.29
C ALA A 453 -23.55 -5.79 -42.78
N LEU A 454 -24.40 -5.22 -43.64
CA LEU A 454 -25.33 -4.15 -43.25
C LEU A 454 -26.30 -4.65 -42.16
N ALA A 455 -26.94 -5.81 -42.36
CA ALA A 455 -27.82 -6.40 -41.37
C ALA A 455 -27.11 -6.67 -40.04
N ALA A 456 -25.89 -7.21 -40.08
CA ALA A 456 -25.09 -7.49 -38.90
C ALA A 456 -24.69 -6.21 -38.14
N PHE A 457 -24.37 -5.13 -38.84
CA PHE A 457 -24.13 -3.82 -38.24
C PHE A 457 -25.41 -3.27 -37.59
N ILE A 458 -26.54 -3.26 -38.31
CA ILE A 458 -27.83 -2.75 -37.80
C ILE A 458 -28.23 -3.47 -36.51
N LYS A 459 -28.19 -4.81 -36.50
CA LYS A 459 -28.55 -5.61 -35.31
C LYS A 459 -27.71 -5.27 -34.08
N ARG A 460 -26.41 -4.99 -34.27
CA ARG A 460 -25.52 -4.58 -33.17
C ARG A 460 -25.78 -3.14 -32.73
N ALA A 461 -25.89 -2.21 -33.67
CA ALA A 461 -25.96 -0.78 -33.37
C ALA A 461 -27.35 -0.32 -32.86
N ILE A 462 -28.43 -0.98 -33.27
CA ILE A 462 -29.81 -0.57 -32.95
C ILE A 462 -30.12 -0.54 -31.45
N VAL A 463 -29.38 -1.31 -30.65
CA VAL A 463 -29.48 -1.31 -29.18
C VAL A 463 -29.17 0.08 -28.61
N TYR A 464 -28.30 0.85 -29.28
CA TYR A 464 -27.86 2.19 -28.88
C TYR A 464 -28.61 3.33 -29.59
N ALA A 465 -29.68 3.05 -30.35
CA ALA A 465 -30.35 4.06 -31.16
C ALA A 465 -30.93 5.22 -30.34
N ASP A 466 -31.30 5.02 -29.06
CA ASP A 466 -31.81 6.13 -28.23
C ASP A 466 -30.74 7.20 -27.95
N THR A 467 -29.47 6.81 -27.88
CA THR A 467 -28.35 7.69 -27.51
C THR A 467 -27.45 8.04 -28.68
N HIS A 468 -27.41 7.20 -29.72
CA HIS A 468 -26.48 7.30 -30.85
C HIS A 468 -27.17 7.22 -32.22
N HIS A 469 -28.46 7.58 -32.30
CA HIS A 469 -29.24 7.64 -33.55
C HIS A 469 -28.48 8.26 -34.72
N GLY A 470 -27.91 9.46 -34.52
CA GLY A 470 -27.18 10.18 -35.56
C GLY A 470 -25.93 9.46 -36.07
N ASN A 471 -25.23 8.72 -35.20
CA ASN A 471 -24.07 7.91 -35.59
C ASN A 471 -24.51 6.75 -36.48
N ILE A 472 -25.63 6.09 -36.15
CA ILE A 472 -26.18 4.97 -36.93
C ILE A 472 -26.61 5.43 -38.32
N VAL A 473 -27.40 6.52 -38.40
CA VAL A 473 -27.86 7.07 -39.68
C VAL A 473 -26.68 7.45 -40.56
N ARG A 474 -25.65 8.11 -40.00
CA ARG A 474 -24.44 8.47 -40.75
C ARG A 474 -23.62 7.26 -41.23
N ALA A 475 -23.51 6.22 -40.40
CA ALA A 475 -22.80 5.00 -40.78
C ALA A 475 -23.52 4.24 -41.92
N LEU A 476 -24.86 4.30 -41.96
CA LEU A 476 -25.67 3.65 -42.99
C LEU A 476 -25.87 4.50 -44.26
N ALA A 477 -25.73 5.82 -44.18
CA ALA A 477 -25.98 6.74 -45.30
C ALA A 477 -25.27 6.38 -46.62
N PRO A 478 -23.99 5.93 -46.64
CA PRO A 478 -23.34 5.48 -47.88
C PRO A 478 -24.02 4.30 -48.57
N ASN A 479 -24.84 3.55 -47.82
CA ASN A 479 -25.54 2.34 -48.25
C ASN A 479 -27.07 2.44 -48.02
N ALA A 480 -27.63 3.67 -47.96
CA ALA A 480 -29.01 3.90 -47.53
C ALA A 480 -30.04 3.02 -48.25
N ALA A 481 -30.01 3.00 -49.60
CA ALA A 481 -30.95 2.19 -50.39
C ALA A 481 -30.86 0.69 -50.09
N ALA A 482 -29.64 0.16 -49.90
CA ALA A 482 -29.43 -1.24 -49.57
C ALA A 482 -29.89 -1.56 -48.13
N ALA A 483 -29.63 -0.66 -47.18
CA ALA A 483 -30.06 -0.81 -45.78
C ALA A 483 -31.58 -0.81 -45.64
N ILE A 484 -32.27 0.11 -46.32
CA ILE A 484 -33.75 0.20 -46.36
C ILE A 484 -34.34 -1.08 -46.98
N ALA A 485 -33.74 -1.59 -48.06
CA ALA A 485 -34.22 -2.77 -48.77
C ALA A 485 -34.19 -4.07 -47.95
N ILE A 486 -33.38 -4.15 -46.87
CA ILE A 486 -33.38 -5.31 -45.98
C ILE A 486 -34.73 -5.42 -45.25
N GLY A 487 -35.30 -4.30 -44.83
CA GLY A 487 -36.57 -4.25 -44.10
C GLY A 487 -36.52 -4.86 -42.69
N LEU A 488 -37.52 -4.54 -41.87
CA LEU A 488 -37.58 -4.96 -40.46
C LEU A 488 -37.67 -6.49 -40.31
N GLU A 489 -38.44 -7.16 -41.16
CA GLU A 489 -38.66 -8.61 -41.09
C GLU A 489 -37.37 -9.39 -41.35
N ALA A 490 -36.58 -9.03 -42.37
CA ALA A 490 -35.33 -9.74 -42.67
C ALA A 490 -34.23 -9.47 -41.63
N LEU A 491 -34.27 -8.32 -40.95
CA LEU A 491 -33.38 -8.07 -39.82
C LEU A 491 -33.71 -8.95 -38.61
N GLY A 492 -34.92 -9.49 -38.49
CA GLY A 492 -35.34 -10.30 -37.34
C GLY A 492 -35.13 -9.58 -36.01
N LEU A 493 -35.38 -8.26 -35.97
CA LEU A 493 -35.26 -7.46 -34.75
C LEU A 493 -36.43 -7.75 -33.82
N ASP A 494 -36.19 -7.68 -32.51
CA ASP A 494 -37.24 -7.68 -31.49
C ASP A 494 -38.23 -6.51 -31.78
N PRO A 495 -39.57 -6.75 -31.72
CA PRO A 495 -40.58 -5.72 -31.97
C PRO A 495 -40.38 -4.40 -31.22
N LYS A 496 -39.71 -4.42 -30.05
CA LYS A 496 -39.39 -3.19 -29.30
C LYS A 496 -38.47 -2.23 -30.06
N TYR A 497 -37.65 -2.72 -31.00
CA TYR A 497 -36.76 -1.90 -31.82
C TYR A 497 -37.42 -1.40 -33.11
N ALA A 498 -38.63 -1.86 -33.46
CA ALA A 498 -39.31 -1.49 -34.70
C ALA A 498 -39.49 0.03 -34.86
N ARG A 499 -39.86 0.72 -33.77
CA ARG A 499 -40.01 2.19 -33.77
C ARG A 499 -38.68 2.91 -34.01
N ARG A 500 -37.59 2.42 -33.43
CA ARG A 500 -36.24 2.98 -33.58
C ARG A 500 -35.72 2.77 -35.00
N TRP A 501 -35.93 1.56 -35.55
CA TRP A 501 -35.58 1.26 -36.94
C TRP A 501 -36.33 2.15 -37.91
N LYS A 502 -37.65 2.31 -37.73
CA LYS A 502 -38.46 3.19 -38.57
C LYS A 502 -37.95 4.63 -38.57
N ALA A 503 -37.57 5.17 -37.41
CA ALA A 503 -36.99 6.51 -37.34
C ALA A 503 -35.66 6.64 -38.11
N ILE A 504 -34.82 5.58 -38.08
CA ILE A 504 -33.57 5.53 -38.86
C ILE A 504 -33.89 5.45 -40.36
N GLU A 505 -34.87 4.64 -40.74
CA GLU A 505 -35.35 4.49 -42.13
C GLU A 505 -35.87 5.82 -42.68
N ASP A 506 -36.75 6.51 -41.93
CA ASP A 506 -37.30 7.81 -42.29
C ASP A 506 -36.17 8.85 -42.53
N ASP A 507 -35.20 8.95 -41.62
CA ASP A 507 -34.06 9.87 -41.77
C ASP A 507 -33.14 9.48 -42.96
N LEU A 508 -32.98 8.18 -43.26
CA LEU A 508 -32.21 7.73 -44.43
C LEU A 508 -32.93 8.03 -45.75
N VAL A 509 -34.26 7.89 -45.80
CA VAL A 509 -35.10 8.24 -46.96
C VAL A 509 -35.03 9.74 -47.23
N ASP A 510 -35.13 10.55 -46.17
CA ASP A 510 -35.08 12.01 -46.27
C ASP A 510 -33.65 12.56 -46.44
N ALA A 511 -32.64 11.69 -46.50
CA ALA A 511 -31.22 12.03 -46.52
C ALA A 511 -30.80 13.00 -45.39
N LYS A 512 -31.49 12.92 -44.26
CA LYS A 512 -31.22 13.74 -43.08
C LYS A 512 -30.10 13.09 -42.29
N LEU A 513 -29.06 13.88 -41.97
CA LEU A 513 -27.89 13.41 -41.21
C LEU A 513 -27.85 14.09 -39.84
N PRO A 514 -28.55 13.55 -38.81
CA PRO A 514 -28.51 14.11 -37.46
C PRO A 514 -27.07 14.27 -36.95
N ALA A 515 -26.84 15.22 -36.05
CA ALA A 515 -25.53 15.40 -35.44
C ALA A 515 -25.11 14.09 -34.72
N PRO A 516 -23.87 13.62 -34.89
CA PRO A 516 -23.40 12.43 -34.20
C PRO A 516 -23.21 12.75 -32.70
N SER A 517 -23.59 11.81 -31.85
CA SER A 517 -23.19 11.81 -30.45
C SER A 517 -21.70 11.43 -30.36
N PRO A 518 -20.95 12.00 -29.40
CA PRO A 518 -19.55 11.65 -29.20
C PRO A 518 -19.45 10.17 -28.81
N ILE A 519 -18.68 9.40 -29.58
CA ILE A 519 -18.27 8.05 -29.19
C ILE A 519 -17.08 8.22 -28.25
N PRO A 520 -17.05 7.55 -27.07
CA PRO A 520 -15.91 7.62 -26.16
C PRO A 520 -14.61 7.29 -26.90
N ASP A 521 -13.63 8.19 -26.80
CA ASP A 521 -12.34 8.04 -27.48
C ASP A 521 -11.46 7.02 -26.73
N GLU A 522 -10.70 6.20 -27.46
CA GLU A 522 -9.73 5.23 -26.90
C GLU A 522 -8.64 5.91 -26.05
N SER A 523 -8.42 7.20 -26.29
CA SER A 523 -7.33 7.95 -25.69
C SER A 523 -7.52 8.29 -24.21
N ASN A 524 -8.53 7.76 -23.51
CA ASN A 524 -8.59 7.90 -22.06
C ASN A 524 -7.67 6.83 -21.42
N PRO A 525 -6.46 7.19 -20.95
CA PRO A 525 -5.39 6.25 -20.60
C PRO A 525 -5.68 5.39 -19.34
N MET A 526 -6.93 5.38 -18.87
CA MET A 526 -7.41 4.60 -17.73
C MET A 526 -8.42 3.51 -18.12
N GLU A 527 -8.67 3.23 -19.40
CA GLU A 527 -9.56 2.15 -19.87
C GLU A 527 -8.99 0.73 -19.78
N LEU A 528 -8.27 0.44 -18.70
CA LEU A 528 -7.90 -0.92 -18.33
C LEU A 528 -8.75 -1.33 -17.12
N VAL A 529 -10.04 -1.60 -17.35
CA VAL A 529 -10.87 -2.43 -16.45
C VAL A 529 -11.16 -3.75 -17.17
N GLY A 530 -10.28 -4.71 -16.94
CA GLY A 530 -10.46 -6.10 -17.28
C GLY A 530 -11.28 -6.75 -16.18
N ASN A 531 -12.09 -7.71 -16.60
CA ASN A 531 -12.88 -8.56 -15.71
C ASN A 531 -11.94 -9.55 -15.02
N GLY A 532 -11.05 -9.06 -14.17
CA GLY A 532 -10.16 -9.86 -13.34
C GLY A 532 -10.94 -10.51 -12.22
N SER A 533 -11.74 -11.53 -12.53
CA SER A 533 -12.39 -12.41 -11.54
C SER A 533 -11.42 -13.43 -10.93
N GLY A 534 -10.12 -13.23 -11.03
CA GLY A 534 -9.13 -14.05 -10.34
C GLY A 534 -7.81 -13.32 -10.22
N GLU A 535 -7.36 -13.10 -8.98
CA GLU A 535 -5.97 -12.81 -8.65
C GLU A 535 -5.08 -13.91 -9.27
N SER A 536 -4.66 -13.76 -10.53
CA SER A 536 -3.70 -14.70 -11.10
C SER A 536 -2.35 -14.42 -10.47
N LEU A 537 -1.92 -15.32 -9.59
CA LEU A 537 -0.60 -15.26 -8.96
C LEU A 537 0.49 -15.14 -10.05
N PRO A 538 1.53 -14.29 -9.88
CA PRO A 538 2.58 -14.14 -10.88
C PRO A 538 3.22 -15.51 -11.19
N PRO A 539 3.15 -16.01 -12.45
CA PRO A 539 3.44 -17.41 -12.75
C PRO A 539 4.89 -17.79 -12.42
N SER A 540 5.85 -16.90 -12.66
CA SER A 540 7.27 -17.15 -12.37
C SER A 540 7.56 -17.32 -10.88
N ILE A 541 6.99 -16.45 -10.02
CA ILE A 541 7.16 -16.54 -8.56
C ILE A 541 6.44 -17.78 -8.03
N LEU A 542 5.26 -18.07 -8.58
CA LEU A 542 4.48 -19.24 -8.20
C LEU A 542 5.23 -20.54 -8.50
N GLU A 543 5.91 -20.64 -9.65
CA GLU A 543 6.73 -21.80 -10.00
C GLU A 543 7.90 -22.02 -9.03
N VAL A 544 8.59 -20.95 -8.63
CA VAL A 544 9.69 -21.03 -7.65
C VAL A 544 9.17 -21.53 -6.30
N ILE A 545 8.02 -21.04 -5.84
CA ILE A 545 7.43 -21.47 -4.57
C ILE A 545 6.92 -22.92 -4.69
N ARG A 546 6.26 -23.28 -5.79
CA ARG A 546 5.81 -24.66 -6.05
C ARG A 546 6.96 -25.66 -5.96
N GLY A 547 8.12 -25.34 -6.54
CA GLY A 547 9.31 -26.20 -6.42
C GLY A 547 9.79 -26.45 -4.98
N ARG A 548 9.39 -25.61 -4.02
CA ARG A 548 9.73 -25.74 -2.59
C ARG A 548 8.61 -26.36 -1.77
N THR A 549 7.36 -26.15 -2.15
CA THR A 549 6.16 -26.59 -1.40
C THR A 549 5.56 -27.88 -1.95
N GLU A 550 5.93 -28.31 -3.16
CA GLU A 550 5.41 -29.53 -3.77
C GLU A 550 5.73 -30.77 -2.94
N GLY A 551 4.71 -31.57 -2.66
CA GLY A 551 4.82 -32.80 -1.86
C GLY A 551 5.01 -32.57 -0.36
N LYS A 552 5.07 -31.31 0.10
CA LYS A 552 5.25 -30.96 1.52
C LYS A 552 3.92 -30.93 2.27
N LYS A 553 3.95 -31.22 3.57
CA LYS A 553 2.78 -31.10 4.45
C LYS A 553 2.78 -29.76 5.13
N ALA A 554 1.62 -29.10 5.16
CA ALA A 554 1.44 -27.85 5.87
C ALA A 554 0.30 -27.95 6.88
N VAL A 555 0.31 -27.06 7.86
CA VAL A 555 -0.83 -26.81 8.75
C VAL A 555 -1.16 -25.34 8.75
N LEU A 556 -2.43 -25.01 8.51
CA LEU A 556 -3.00 -23.69 8.67
C LEU A 556 -3.65 -23.57 10.05
N VAL A 557 -3.15 -22.64 10.85
CA VAL A 557 -3.66 -22.37 12.18
C VAL A 557 -4.48 -21.07 12.12
N GLY A 558 -5.78 -21.14 12.39
CA GLY A 558 -6.69 -19.99 12.34
C GLY A 558 -7.86 -20.11 13.31
N LEU A 559 -8.82 -19.18 13.27
CA LEU A 559 -10.03 -19.26 14.11
C LEU A 559 -11.15 -20.11 13.50
N ARG A 560 -11.21 -20.22 12.17
CA ARG A 560 -12.29 -20.89 11.44
C ARG A 560 -11.71 -21.92 10.47
N ARG A 561 -12.46 -22.99 10.22
CA ARG A 561 -12.16 -23.95 9.15
C ARG A 561 -12.79 -23.46 7.86
N ASP A 562 -11.97 -23.20 6.85
CA ASP A 562 -12.42 -22.78 5.53
C ASP A 562 -11.88 -23.78 4.48
N PRO A 563 -12.68 -24.80 4.11
CA PRO A 563 -12.25 -25.84 3.17
C PRO A 563 -11.96 -25.30 1.77
N GLU A 564 -12.65 -24.23 1.34
CA GLU A 564 -12.42 -23.64 0.03
C GLU A 564 -11.10 -22.88 -0.03
N LEU A 565 -10.76 -22.16 1.05
CA LEU A 565 -9.45 -21.54 1.17
C LEU A 565 -8.32 -22.59 1.18
N ILE A 566 -8.49 -23.67 1.94
CA ILE A 566 -7.53 -24.78 1.98
C ILE A 566 -7.33 -25.37 0.59
N ALA A 567 -8.43 -25.67 -0.13
CA ALA A 567 -8.37 -26.20 -1.48
C ALA A 567 -7.64 -25.25 -2.44
N ARG A 568 -7.92 -23.94 -2.35
CA ARG A 568 -7.21 -22.91 -3.15
C ARG A 568 -5.72 -22.84 -2.83
N LEU A 569 -5.34 -22.88 -1.55
CA LEU A 569 -3.92 -22.88 -1.14
C LEU A 569 -3.22 -24.16 -1.58
N GLN A 570 -3.88 -25.30 -1.45
CA GLN A 570 -3.32 -26.60 -1.85
C GLN A 570 -3.12 -26.67 -3.38
N ASP A 571 -4.08 -26.17 -4.17
CA ASP A 571 -3.94 -26.11 -5.63
C ASP A 571 -2.88 -25.07 -6.07
N ALA A 572 -2.88 -23.89 -5.45
CA ALA A 572 -1.93 -22.84 -5.74
C ALA A 572 -0.48 -23.29 -5.48
N PHE A 573 -0.22 -23.91 -4.32
CA PHE A 573 1.15 -24.22 -3.86
C PHE A 573 1.54 -25.70 -3.96
N ARG A 574 0.65 -26.59 -4.41
CA ARG A 574 0.92 -28.03 -4.60
C ARG A 574 1.38 -28.77 -3.33
N PHE A 575 0.95 -28.34 -2.15
CA PHE A 575 1.17 -29.08 -0.91
C PHE A 575 0.56 -30.49 -1.00
N ALA A 576 1.22 -31.49 -0.43
CA ALA A 576 0.68 -32.85 -0.31
C ALA A 576 -0.63 -32.87 0.51
N GLY A 577 -0.71 -31.99 1.51
CA GLY A 577 -1.92 -31.75 2.28
C GLY A 577 -1.74 -30.52 3.16
N ILE A 578 -2.84 -29.80 3.40
CA ILE A 578 -2.89 -28.68 4.34
C ILE A 578 -3.93 -29.02 5.42
N ASP A 579 -3.45 -29.33 6.61
CA ASP A 579 -4.32 -29.53 7.77
C ASP A 579 -4.81 -28.18 8.29
N THR A 580 -5.99 -28.14 8.91
CA THR A 580 -6.46 -26.92 9.59
C THR A 580 -6.75 -27.15 11.07
N LYS A 581 -6.09 -26.35 11.90
CA LYS A 581 -6.22 -26.39 13.36
C LYS A 581 -6.76 -25.06 13.87
N ILE A 582 -7.64 -25.14 14.85
CA ILE A 582 -8.19 -23.95 15.52
C ILE A 582 -7.22 -23.54 16.62
N ALA A 583 -6.89 -22.26 16.69
CA ALA A 583 -5.98 -21.66 17.68
C ALA A 583 -6.60 -21.57 19.09
N GLU A 584 -6.94 -22.72 19.69
CA GLU A 584 -7.34 -22.83 21.09
C GLU A 584 -6.11 -23.14 21.95
N PRO A 585 -5.87 -22.46 23.09
CA PRO A 585 -4.67 -22.66 23.91
C PRO A 585 -4.37 -24.13 24.24
N ARG A 586 -5.40 -24.93 24.58
CA ARG A 586 -5.25 -26.37 24.86
C ARG A 586 -4.81 -27.20 23.65
N ARG A 587 -5.09 -26.74 22.44
CA ARG A 587 -4.70 -27.40 21.19
C ARG A 587 -3.33 -26.94 20.70
N VAL A 588 -2.82 -25.82 21.19
CA VAL A 588 -1.49 -25.31 20.84
C VAL A 588 -0.40 -26.26 21.32
N GLU A 589 -0.54 -26.85 22.51
CA GLU A 589 0.41 -27.83 23.04
C GLU A 589 0.45 -29.09 22.16
N ALA A 590 -0.71 -29.70 21.87
CA ALA A 590 -0.79 -30.86 20.97
C ALA A 590 -0.30 -30.56 19.55
N LEU A 591 -0.51 -29.34 19.06
CA LEU A 591 0.05 -28.91 17.77
C LEU A 591 1.56 -28.74 17.85
N SER A 592 2.09 -28.21 18.96
CA SER A 592 3.52 -28.08 19.20
C SER A 592 4.19 -29.46 19.23
N GLU A 593 3.60 -30.46 19.88
CA GLU A 593 4.08 -31.85 19.84
C GLU A 593 4.09 -32.41 18.41
N ALA A 594 3.03 -32.17 17.63
CA ALA A 594 2.97 -32.60 16.23
C ALA A 594 4.01 -31.92 15.33
N ILE A 595 4.36 -30.66 15.62
CA ILE A 595 5.44 -29.93 14.95
C ILE A 595 6.79 -30.58 15.28
N HIS A 596 7.07 -30.85 16.57
CA HIS A 596 8.30 -31.51 17.00
C HIS A 596 8.44 -32.95 16.47
N SER A 597 7.34 -33.66 16.27
CA SER A 597 7.36 -34.99 15.70
C SER A 597 7.61 -35.01 14.18
N GLY A 598 7.80 -33.85 13.54
CA GLY A 598 8.02 -33.71 12.11
C GLY A 598 6.77 -33.98 11.26
N SER A 599 5.57 -33.80 11.82
CA SER A 599 4.31 -34.05 11.07
C SER A 599 4.07 -33.03 9.94
N TYR A 600 4.68 -31.85 10.03
CA TYR A 600 4.51 -30.75 9.09
C TYR A 600 5.87 -30.16 8.68
N ASP A 601 5.99 -29.78 7.41
CA ASP A 601 7.13 -29.03 6.88
C ASP A 601 6.92 -27.50 7.00
N TYR A 602 5.65 -27.07 6.98
CA TYR A 602 5.24 -25.67 7.04
C TYR A 602 4.12 -25.47 8.06
N VAL A 603 4.19 -24.37 8.81
CA VAL A 603 3.14 -23.93 9.73
C VAL A 603 2.73 -22.52 9.34
N PHE A 604 1.49 -22.36 8.87
CA PHE A 604 0.90 -21.07 8.55
C PHE A 604 0.14 -20.53 9.76
N GLY A 605 0.67 -19.47 10.37
CA GLY A 605 -0.04 -18.72 11.40
C GLY A 605 -0.94 -17.67 10.78
N ALA A 606 -2.26 -17.87 10.81
CA ALA A 606 -3.21 -16.88 10.32
C ALA A 606 -3.25 -15.66 11.27
N THR A 607 -2.46 -14.63 10.95
CA THR A 607 -2.34 -13.42 11.76
C THR A 607 -3.65 -12.63 11.76
N GLY A 608 -3.91 -11.90 12.87
CA GLY A 608 -5.15 -11.15 13.10
C GLY A 608 -6.32 -11.97 13.66
N LEU A 609 -6.14 -13.28 13.85
CA LEU A 609 -7.15 -14.17 14.43
C LEU A 609 -6.64 -14.92 15.67
N GLN A 610 -5.32 -15.02 15.86
CA GLN A 610 -4.71 -15.74 16.99
C GLN A 610 -4.39 -14.82 18.15
N THR A 611 -4.43 -15.35 19.38
CA THR A 611 -3.90 -14.63 20.55
C THR A 611 -2.38 -14.54 20.45
N GLN A 612 -1.79 -13.47 20.96
CA GLN A 612 -0.33 -13.27 20.95
C GLN A 612 0.42 -14.46 21.54
N GLY A 613 -0.03 -14.99 22.69
CA GLY A 613 0.60 -16.15 23.31
C GLY A 613 0.62 -17.39 22.43
N THR A 614 -0.40 -17.58 21.58
CA THR A 614 -0.46 -18.72 20.64
C THR A 614 0.56 -18.56 19.53
N ASP A 615 0.65 -17.39 18.92
CA ASP A 615 1.60 -17.12 17.84
C ASP A 615 3.06 -17.25 18.31
N VAL A 616 3.38 -16.73 19.51
CA VAL A 616 4.71 -16.90 20.14
C VAL A 616 5.04 -18.36 20.41
N ALA A 617 4.09 -19.11 20.99
CA ALA A 617 4.28 -20.53 21.28
C ALA A 617 4.53 -21.35 20.00
N LEU A 618 3.76 -21.10 18.94
CA LEU A 618 3.92 -21.78 17.65
C LEU A 618 5.22 -21.42 16.95
N ALA A 619 5.58 -20.13 16.94
CA ALA A 619 6.85 -19.68 16.37
C ALA A 619 8.05 -20.32 17.07
N ARG A 620 8.00 -20.41 18.41
CA ARG A 620 9.01 -21.10 19.22
C ARG A 620 9.07 -22.58 18.90
N ALA A 621 7.94 -23.29 18.90
CA ALA A 621 7.90 -24.72 18.58
C ALA A 621 8.43 -25.02 17.16
N CYS A 622 8.12 -24.17 16.19
CA CYS A 622 8.65 -24.30 14.83
C CYS A 622 10.16 -24.10 14.79
N ARG A 623 10.68 -23.09 15.52
CA ARG A 623 12.12 -22.81 15.61
C ARG A 623 12.88 -23.98 16.23
N GLU A 624 12.37 -24.53 17.33
CA GLU A 624 12.96 -25.69 18.02
C GLU A 624 12.94 -26.96 17.14
N ALA A 625 11.88 -27.16 16.35
CA ALA A 625 11.74 -28.30 15.45
C ALA A 625 12.41 -28.12 14.06
N GLY A 626 12.96 -26.95 13.75
CA GLY A 626 13.48 -26.64 12.41
C GLY A 626 12.40 -26.57 11.31
N VAL A 627 11.13 -26.34 11.69
CA VAL A 627 9.97 -26.22 10.80
C VAL A 627 9.77 -24.76 10.39
N ARG A 628 9.35 -24.51 9.15
CA ARG A 628 9.15 -23.13 8.67
C ARG A 628 7.83 -22.57 9.20
N TYR A 629 7.93 -21.57 10.07
CA TYR A 629 6.79 -20.77 10.50
C TYR A 629 6.56 -19.59 9.55
N VAL A 630 5.36 -19.50 8.98
CA VAL A 630 4.99 -18.45 8.02
C VAL A 630 3.76 -17.72 8.55
N ARG A 631 3.94 -16.47 8.97
CA ARG A 631 2.84 -15.59 9.34
C ARG A 631 2.11 -15.11 8.09
N VAL A 632 0.81 -15.39 8.01
CA VAL A 632 -0.03 -15.05 6.86
C VAL A 632 -1.30 -14.36 7.31
N ASN A 633 -1.62 -13.19 6.75
CA ASN A 633 -2.88 -12.54 7.07
C ASN A 633 -4.04 -13.26 6.39
N ARG A 634 -4.94 -13.86 7.20
CA ARG A 634 -6.15 -14.60 6.74
C ARG A 634 -5.88 -15.69 5.72
N ALA A 635 -4.61 -16.09 5.58
CA ALA A 635 -4.13 -17.06 4.61
C ALA A 635 -4.63 -16.87 3.17
N ARG A 636 -4.81 -15.62 2.69
CA ARG A 636 -5.13 -15.37 1.28
C ARG A 636 -3.99 -15.88 0.39
N PRO A 637 -4.26 -16.51 -0.78
CA PRO A 637 -3.20 -17.07 -1.63
C PRO A 637 -2.08 -16.09 -1.97
N ILE A 638 -2.38 -14.85 -2.37
CA ILE A 638 -1.34 -13.87 -2.69
C ILE A 638 -0.51 -13.47 -1.47
N VAL A 639 -1.13 -13.38 -0.29
CA VAL A 639 -0.44 -13.07 0.97
C VAL A 639 0.44 -14.24 1.39
N CYS A 640 -0.06 -15.47 1.27
CA CYS A 640 0.72 -16.69 1.49
C CYS A 640 1.91 -16.75 0.55
N LEU A 641 1.74 -16.41 -0.74
CA LEU A 641 2.82 -16.37 -1.72
C LEU A 641 3.90 -15.37 -1.28
N ARG A 642 3.53 -14.13 -0.97
CA ARG A 642 4.46 -13.09 -0.49
C ARG A 642 5.17 -13.51 0.79
N ALA A 643 4.46 -14.13 1.73
CA ALA A 643 5.04 -14.61 2.98
C ALA A 643 6.01 -15.78 2.76
N LEU A 644 5.69 -16.72 1.86
CA LEU A 644 6.56 -17.83 1.49
C LEU A 644 7.83 -17.34 0.76
N VAL A 645 7.72 -16.31 -0.08
CA VAL A 645 8.88 -15.67 -0.71
C VAL A 645 9.80 -15.05 0.33
N ARG A 646 9.26 -14.35 1.34
CA ARG A 646 10.05 -13.76 2.43
C ARG A 646 10.67 -14.79 3.37
N ALA A 647 10.00 -15.92 3.58
CA ALA A 647 10.45 -17.00 4.44
C ALA A 647 11.39 -17.98 3.73
N SER A 648 11.71 -17.74 2.46
CA SER A 648 12.66 -18.54 1.69
C SER A 648 13.96 -17.80 1.47
#